data_AF-A0A424QS56-F1
#
_entry.id   AF-A0A424QS56-F1
#
_cell.length_a   1.000
_cell.length_b   1.000
_cell.length_c   1.000
_cell.angle_alpha   90.00
_cell.angle_beta   90.00
_cell.angle_gamma   90.00
#
_symmetry.space_group_name_H-M   'P 1'
#
loop_
_entity.id
_entity.type
_entity.pdbx_description
1 polymer ?
#
loop_
_entity_poly.entity_id
_entity_poly.type
_entity_poly.pdbx_seq_one_letter_code
_entity_poly.pdbx_strand_id
1 'polypeptide(L)'
;MYVVKRDGRREAVKFDKITARIKKLCYGLNPLVTPEKVAMKVIEGLYDGVTTSELDNLAAEVAATNTITHPDYALLASRIAVSNLHKNTKKSFSDAVKDLYEYIDPKTDKKAPLISDEVYDIIIKNADILDSTIIYDRDFRYDFFGFKTLERSYLLKLKGEVAERPQQMLMRVAVGIHKDNLDAAIETYNYMSEGWFTHATPTLFNSGTPKPQMSSCFLLTTKEDSIPGIYDTLKQCAQISQSAGGIGLSIHDIRATGSYIKGTNGTSNGIVPMLRVFNDTARYVDQGGGKRKGSFAIYVEPWHADIFDFLDLRKNHGKEEQRARDLFYALWIPDLFMQRVEENGDWTLMCPNECPGLADVHGKDFEKLYKKYESEGKGRKSIKAQELWFKILESQIETGTPYMLYKDAANEKSNQKNLGTIKSSNLCTEIIEYTAPDEVAVCNLASIALPKFVIDGKFDHEKLFKVAYRVTKNLDKVIDANYYPVAEARNSNMRHRPIGIGVQGLADTFILLRQAFESVEAKQLNKDIFETIYYAALTASKDLAIENGPYESYKGSPVSKGILQFDMWNVKPSERWEWELLRDEIKKNGVRNSLLLAPMPTASTAQILGNNECFEPYTSNIYTRRVLSGEFIIVNKHLLRDLVKLGIWDDRLKNKLMASNGSIQNIEEIPENIKNLYKTAWEISQKVLLDMAADRGAFIDQSQSLNIFMENANFAKLTSMHFYGWKAGLKTGMYYLRTKSATDAIKFTLDKEVISEPVAKSKEQVKVAKK
;
A
#
# COMPACT_ATOMS: atom_id res chain seq x y z
N MET A 1 -29.99 -26.41 -27.55
CA MET A 1 -28.71 -26.10 -26.87
C MET A 1 -28.73 -26.72 -25.47
N TYR A 2 -27.65 -27.42 -25.12
CA TYR A 2 -27.46 -28.09 -23.84
C TYR A 2 -26.25 -27.49 -23.10
N VAL A 3 -26.34 -27.45 -21.77
CA VAL A 3 -25.21 -27.13 -20.87
C VAL A 3 -24.72 -28.40 -20.19
N VAL A 4 -23.43 -28.45 -19.87
CA VAL A 4 -22.82 -29.54 -19.10
C VAL A 4 -22.76 -29.16 -17.63
N LYS A 5 -23.44 -29.93 -16.77
CA LYS A 5 -23.39 -29.74 -15.32
C LYS A 5 -22.03 -30.10 -14.76
N ARG A 6 -21.76 -29.63 -13.54
CA ARG A 6 -20.54 -29.98 -12.77
C ARG A 6 -20.37 -31.49 -12.55
N ASP A 7 -21.46 -32.26 -12.58
CA ASP A 7 -21.45 -33.73 -12.49
C ASP A 7 -21.38 -34.43 -13.86
N GLY A 8 -21.14 -33.68 -14.95
CA GLY A 8 -21.02 -34.18 -16.31
C GLY A 8 -22.35 -34.38 -17.05
N ARG A 9 -23.51 -34.26 -16.38
CA ARG A 9 -24.82 -34.45 -17.02
C ARG A 9 -25.16 -33.30 -17.98
N ARG A 10 -25.74 -33.62 -19.13
CA ARG A 10 -26.29 -32.62 -20.06
C ARG A 10 -27.68 -32.18 -19.64
N GLU A 11 -27.94 -30.89 -19.64
CA GLU A 11 -29.28 -30.32 -19.39
C GLU A 11 -29.63 -29.27 -20.45
N ALA A 12 -30.88 -29.25 -20.91
CA ALA A 12 -31.35 -28.24 -21.85
C ALA A 12 -31.29 -26.84 -21.22
N VAL A 13 -30.80 -25.85 -21.98
CA VAL A 13 -30.81 -24.43 -21.57
C VAL A 13 -32.25 -23.99 -21.34
N LYS A 14 -32.54 -23.41 -20.17
CA LYS A 14 -33.86 -22.82 -19.84
C LYS A 14 -33.67 -21.42 -19.29
N PHE A 15 -34.24 -20.42 -19.97
CA PHE A 15 -34.20 -19.01 -19.57
C PHE A 15 -34.59 -18.84 -18.10
N ASP A 16 -35.76 -19.37 -17.73
CA ASP A 16 -36.30 -19.24 -16.37
C ASP A 16 -35.37 -19.81 -15.29
N LYS A 17 -34.60 -20.86 -15.59
CA LYS A 17 -33.65 -21.43 -14.62
C LYS A 17 -32.45 -20.53 -14.39
N ILE A 18 -31.92 -19.91 -15.45
CA ILE A 18 -30.82 -18.94 -15.37
C ILE A 18 -31.29 -17.71 -14.60
N THR A 19 -32.43 -17.15 -15.00
CA THR A 19 -33.03 -15.97 -14.35
C THR A 19 -33.35 -16.23 -12.88
N ALA A 20 -34.00 -17.36 -12.55
CA ALA A 20 -34.31 -17.71 -11.17
C ALA A 20 -33.05 -17.85 -10.29
N ARG A 21 -31.95 -18.35 -10.87
CA ARG A 21 -30.67 -18.44 -10.16
C ARG A 21 -30.09 -17.06 -9.85
N ILE A 22 -30.04 -16.16 -10.84
CA ILE A 22 -29.54 -14.79 -10.65
C ILE A 22 -30.44 -14.05 -9.64
N LYS A 23 -31.77 -14.19 -9.77
CA LYS A 23 -32.75 -13.55 -8.89
C LYS A 23 -32.57 -13.93 -7.41
N LYS A 24 -32.20 -15.18 -7.10
CA LYS A 24 -31.90 -15.61 -5.72
C LYS A 24 -30.72 -14.87 -5.10
N LEU A 25 -29.82 -14.31 -5.92
CA LEU A 25 -28.65 -13.55 -5.46
C LEU A 25 -28.90 -12.04 -5.40
N CYS A 26 -30.10 -11.57 -5.80
CA CYS A 26 -30.49 -10.16 -5.77
C CYS A 26 -31.07 -9.67 -4.43
N TYR A 27 -30.92 -10.44 -3.34
CA TYR A 27 -31.48 -10.04 -2.04
C TYR A 27 -30.89 -8.70 -1.55
N GLY A 28 -31.77 -7.76 -1.17
CA GLY A 28 -31.38 -6.44 -0.67
C GLY A 28 -30.69 -5.51 -1.68
N LEU A 29 -30.69 -5.86 -2.99
CA LEU A 29 -30.20 -4.97 -4.03
C LEU A 29 -31.27 -3.95 -4.43
N ASN A 30 -30.85 -2.81 -4.96
CA ASN A 30 -31.75 -1.78 -5.48
C ASN A 30 -32.66 -2.34 -6.62
N PRO A 31 -33.95 -1.95 -6.71
CA PRO A 31 -34.86 -2.38 -7.77
C PRO A 31 -34.40 -2.11 -9.21
N LEU A 32 -33.47 -1.16 -9.41
CA LEU A 32 -32.84 -0.89 -10.71
C LEU A 32 -31.94 -2.05 -11.19
N VAL A 33 -31.58 -2.98 -10.31
CA VAL A 33 -30.85 -4.21 -10.65
C VAL A 33 -31.83 -5.29 -11.14
N THR A 34 -31.87 -5.49 -12.46
CA THR A 34 -32.80 -6.42 -13.11
C THR A 34 -32.08 -7.73 -13.48
N PRO A 35 -32.36 -8.86 -12.81
CA PRO A 35 -31.74 -10.15 -13.14
C PRO A 35 -32.08 -10.64 -14.55
N GLU A 36 -33.23 -10.23 -15.11
CA GLU A 36 -33.70 -10.58 -16.44
C GLU A 36 -32.76 -10.04 -17.52
N LYS A 37 -32.29 -8.78 -17.39
CA LYS A 37 -31.34 -8.17 -18.35
C LYS A 37 -30.01 -8.91 -18.37
N VAL A 38 -29.54 -9.36 -17.20
CA VAL A 38 -28.30 -10.16 -17.11
C VAL A 38 -28.53 -11.52 -17.77
N ALA A 39 -29.63 -12.20 -17.47
CA ALA A 39 -29.95 -13.50 -18.06
C ALA A 39 -30.07 -13.46 -19.59
N MET A 40 -30.71 -12.43 -20.15
CA MET A 40 -30.82 -12.22 -21.59
C MET A 40 -29.44 -12.15 -22.26
N LYS A 41 -28.57 -11.25 -21.78
CA LYS A 41 -27.21 -11.09 -22.32
C LYS A 41 -26.35 -12.34 -22.17
N VAL A 42 -26.52 -13.07 -21.07
CA VAL A 42 -25.84 -14.35 -20.86
C VAL A 42 -26.25 -15.37 -21.92
N ILE A 43 -27.54 -15.42 -22.29
CA ILE A 43 -28.05 -16.36 -23.28
C ILE A 43 -27.57 -16.05 -24.70
N GLU A 44 -27.43 -14.76 -25.03
CA GLU A 44 -26.83 -14.32 -26.30
C GLU A 44 -25.38 -14.80 -26.46
N GLY A 45 -24.64 -14.97 -25.35
CA GLY A 45 -23.26 -15.46 -25.33
C GLY A 45 -23.11 -16.98 -25.17
N LEU A 46 -24.20 -17.76 -25.15
CA LEU A 46 -24.15 -19.22 -24.96
C LEU A 46 -23.79 -19.97 -26.25
N TYR A 47 -23.05 -21.07 -26.09
CA TYR A 47 -22.82 -22.08 -27.14
C TYR A 47 -23.16 -23.49 -26.64
N ASP A 48 -23.42 -24.42 -27.57
CA ASP A 48 -23.77 -25.80 -27.20
C ASP A 48 -22.60 -26.52 -26.51
N GLY A 49 -22.88 -27.16 -25.38
CA GLY A 49 -21.87 -27.87 -24.58
C GLY A 49 -21.14 -27.03 -23.54
N VAL A 50 -21.45 -25.72 -23.41
CA VAL A 50 -20.87 -24.86 -22.36
C VAL A 50 -21.15 -25.42 -20.96
N THR A 51 -20.16 -25.35 -20.08
CA THR A 51 -20.30 -25.85 -18.71
C THR A 51 -21.10 -24.87 -17.84
N THR A 52 -21.77 -25.40 -16.82
CA THR A 52 -22.45 -24.57 -15.82
C THR A 52 -21.51 -23.67 -15.00
N SER A 53 -20.20 -23.95 -14.99
CA SER A 53 -19.19 -23.10 -14.35
C SER A 53 -18.83 -21.90 -15.22
N GLU A 54 -18.59 -22.14 -16.52
CA GLU A 54 -18.35 -21.07 -17.50
C GLU A 54 -19.57 -20.16 -17.62
N LEU A 55 -20.77 -20.73 -17.57
CA LEU A 55 -22.02 -19.97 -17.56
C LEU A 55 -22.11 -18.99 -16.38
N ASP A 56 -21.72 -19.43 -15.18
CA ASP A 56 -21.73 -18.58 -14.00
C ASP A 56 -20.66 -17.47 -14.09
N ASN A 57 -19.49 -17.77 -14.66
CA ASN A 57 -18.46 -16.78 -14.91
C ASN A 57 -18.95 -15.69 -15.89
N LEU A 58 -19.55 -16.10 -17.01
CA LEU A 58 -20.15 -15.18 -17.97
C LEU A 58 -21.24 -14.31 -17.31
N ALA A 59 -22.11 -14.91 -16.49
CA ALA A 59 -23.14 -14.17 -15.76
C ALA A 59 -22.56 -13.13 -14.79
N ALA A 60 -21.47 -13.47 -14.09
CA ALA A 60 -20.77 -12.53 -13.22
C ALA A 60 -20.14 -11.38 -14.02
N GLU A 61 -19.52 -11.66 -15.17
CA GLU A 61 -18.90 -10.65 -16.04
C GLU A 61 -19.94 -9.71 -16.65
N VAL A 62 -21.05 -10.26 -17.18
CA VAL A 62 -22.17 -9.47 -17.68
C VAL A 62 -22.75 -8.59 -16.58
N ALA A 63 -22.94 -9.12 -15.37
CA ALA A 63 -23.36 -8.29 -14.24
C ALA A 63 -22.34 -7.17 -13.94
N ALA A 64 -21.04 -7.47 -13.95
CA ALA A 64 -19.99 -6.49 -13.68
C ALA A 64 -19.97 -5.35 -14.72
N THR A 65 -20.23 -5.63 -16.00
CA THR A 65 -20.34 -4.58 -17.04
C THR A 65 -21.48 -3.59 -16.78
N ASN A 66 -22.53 -4.00 -16.06
CA ASN A 66 -23.66 -3.15 -15.70
C ASN A 66 -23.43 -2.31 -14.42
N THR A 67 -22.22 -2.37 -13.83
CA THR A 67 -21.86 -1.52 -12.67
C THR A 67 -21.97 -0.03 -12.99
N ILE A 68 -21.77 0.36 -14.26
CA ILE A 68 -21.97 1.74 -14.73
C ILE A 68 -23.43 2.22 -14.60
N THR A 69 -24.39 1.29 -14.59
CA THR A 69 -25.82 1.61 -14.48
C THR A 69 -26.20 1.80 -13.01
N HIS A 70 -25.76 0.90 -12.14
CA HIS A 70 -25.97 0.98 -10.69
C HIS A 70 -24.88 0.20 -9.95
N PRO A 71 -24.34 0.70 -8.82
CA PRO A 71 -23.20 0.07 -8.16
C PRO A 71 -23.52 -1.32 -7.59
N ASP A 72 -24.79 -1.61 -7.28
CA ASP A 72 -25.21 -2.92 -6.79
C ASP A 72 -25.04 -4.06 -7.81
N TYR A 73 -24.89 -3.75 -9.10
CA TYR A 73 -24.51 -4.76 -10.09
C TYR A 73 -23.12 -5.36 -9.82
N ALA A 74 -22.19 -4.59 -9.24
CA ALA A 74 -20.89 -5.12 -8.80
C ALA A 74 -21.04 -6.14 -7.65
N LEU A 75 -22.01 -5.91 -6.76
CA LEU A 75 -22.32 -6.85 -5.68
C LEU A 75 -23.01 -8.11 -6.24
N LEU A 76 -23.96 -7.96 -7.18
CA LEU A 76 -24.56 -9.11 -7.88
C LEU A 76 -23.49 -9.95 -8.61
N ALA A 77 -22.61 -9.30 -9.36
CA ALA A 77 -21.49 -9.94 -10.05
C ALA A 77 -20.61 -10.74 -9.09
N SER A 78 -20.24 -10.13 -7.96
CA SER A 78 -19.48 -10.80 -6.91
C SER A 78 -20.23 -12.01 -6.35
N ARG A 79 -21.53 -11.87 -6.03
CA ARG A 79 -22.33 -12.96 -5.47
C ARG A 79 -22.45 -14.14 -6.42
N ILE A 80 -22.57 -13.89 -7.73
CA ILE A 80 -22.57 -14.94 -8.75
C ILE A 80 -21.21 -15.66 -8.75
N ALA A 81 -20.10 -14.90 -8.77
CA ALA A 81 -18.75 -15.45 -8.77
C ALA A 81 -18.42 -16.27 -7.50
N VAL A 82 -18.79 -15.76 -6.32
CA VAL A 82 -18.63 -16.46 -5.03
C VAL A 82 -19.50 -17.71 -4.97
N SER A 83 -20.75 -17.63 -5.43
CA SER A 83 -21.63 -18.80 -5.51
C SER A 83 -21.07 -19.87 -6.47
N ASN A 84 -20.42 -19.45 -7.56
CA ASN A 84 -19.71 -20.36 -8.46
C ASN A 84 -18.54 -21.05 -7.73
N LEU A 85 -17.69 -20.27 -7.06
CA LEU A 85 -16.55 -20.77 -6.27
C LEU A 85 -17.00 -21.78 -5.22
N HIS A 86 -18.05 -21.49 -4.46
CA HIS A 86 -18.57 -22.40 -3.43
C HIS A 86 -19.02 -23.75 -3.99
N LYS A 87 -19.48 -23.79 -5.25
CA LYS A 87 -19.88 -25.05 -5.90
C LYS A 87 -18.69 -25.83 -6.47
N ASN A 88 -17.54 -25.19 -6.63
CA ASN A 88 -16.31 -25.78 -7.16
C ASN A 88 -15.27 -26.08 -6.06
N THR A 89 -15.57 -25.80 -4.79
CA THR A 89 -14.65 -25.94 -3.65
C THR A 89 -15.29 -26.70 -2.50
N LYS A 90 -14.47 -27.42 -1.72
CA LYS A 90 -14.91 -28.08 -0.49
C LYS A 90 -15.37 -27.05 0.55
N LYS A 91 -16.44 -27.40 1.29
CA LYS A 91 -17.00 -26.55 2.34
C LYS A 91 -16.28 -26.71 3.68
N SER A 92 -15.83 -27.90 4.06
CA SER A 92 -15.02 -28.08 5.27
C SER A 92 -13.66 -27.41 5.09
N PHE A 93 -13.22 -26.65 6.10
CA PHE A 93 -11.90 -26.01 6.08
C PHE A 93 -10.81 -27.05 6.33
N SER A 94 -10.99 -27.94 7.31
CA SER A 94 -10.04 -29.03 7.55
C SER A 94 -9.87 -29.94 6.34
N ASP A 95 -10.94 -30.26 5.60
CA ASP A 95 -10.82 -31.07 4.37
C ASP A 95 -10.05 -30.36 3.25
N ALA A 96 -10.27 -29.05 3.08
CA ALA A 96 -9.53 -28.26 2.09
C ALA A 96 -8.05 -28.16 2.45
N VAL A 97 -7.74 -27.96 3.74
CA VAL A 97 -6.38 -27.95 4.27
C VAL A 97 -5.70 -29.30 4.10
N LYS A 98 -6.42 -30.40 4.30
CA LYS A 98 -5.92 -31.76 4.05
C LYS A 98 -5.52 -31.96 2.59
N ASP A 99 -6.35 -31.54 1.63
CA ASP A 99 -6.00 -31.64 0.21
C ASP A 99 -4.76 -30.80 -0.15
N LEU A 100 -4.61 -29.63 0.46
CA LEU A 100 -3.47 -28.74 0.26
C LEU A 100 -2.17 -29.31 0.86
N TYR A 101 -2.28 -30.01 1.99
CA TYR A 101 -1.16 -30.66 2.66
C TYR A 101 -0.73 -31.94 1.93
N GLU A 102 -1.69 -32.77 1.53
CA GLU A 102 -1.44 -34.03 0.82
C GLU A 102 -1.13 -33.86 -0.67
N TYR A 103 -0.95 -32.62 -1.15
CA TYR A 103 -0.70 -32.33 -2.56
C TYR A 103 0.57 -33.02 -3.08
N ILE A 104 0.40 -33.72 -4.20
CA ILE A 104 1.47 -34.36 -4.97
C ILE A 104 1.57 -33.62 -6.30
N ASP A 105 2.78 -33.18 -6.66
CA ASP A 105 3.02 -32.56 -7.95
C ASP A 105 2.80 -33.60 -9.07
N PRO A 106 1.81 -33.41 -9.96
CA PRO A 106 1.47 -34.40 -10.98
C PRO A 106 2.59 -34.64 -12.01
N LYS A 107 3.58 -33.74 -12.09
CA LYS A 107 4.71 -33.89 -13.02
C LYS A 107 5.89 -34.68 -12.43
N THR A 108 6.11 -34.57 -11.11
CA THR A 108 7.27 -35.19 -10.46
C THR A 108 6.90 -36.37 -9.55
N ASP A 109 5.61 -36.55 -9.26
CA ASP A 109 5.07 -37.53 -8.31
C ASP A 109 5.67 -37.40 -6.90
N LYS A 110 6.14 -36.20 -6.55
CA LYS A 110 6.69 -35.87 -5.24
C LYS A 110 5.68 -35.10 -4.42
N LYS A 111 5.69 -35.35 -3.10
CA LYS A 111 4.95 -34.53 -2.14
C LYS A 111 5.41 -33.07 -2.23
N ALA A 112 4.47 -32.17 -2.39
CA ALA A 112 4.70 -30.74 -2.51
C ALA A 112 3.68 -29.98 -1.63
N PRO A 113 3.69 -30.20 -0.31
CA PRO A 113 2.67 -29.64 0.59
C PRO A 113 2.61 -28.11 0.47
N LEU A 114 1.40 -27.57 0.45
CA LEU A 114 1.16 -26.12 0.43
C LEU A 114 0.90 -25.54 1.83
N ILE A 115 0.75 -26.41 2.83
CA ILE A 115 0.56 -26.09 4.25
C ILE A 115 1.74 -26.66 5.04
N SER A 116 2.24 -25.94 6.04
CA SER A 116 3.31 -26.46 6.91
C SER A 116 2.80 -27.57 7.83
N ASP A 117 3.65 -28.54 8.17
CA ASP A 117 3.33 -29.64 9.09
C ASP A 117 2.71 -29.14 10.41
N GLU A 118 3.34 -28.15 11.05
CA GLU A 118 2.88 -27.56 12.33
C GLU A 118 1.44 -27.05 12.25
N VAL A 119 1.13 -26.24 11.23
CA VAL A 119 -0.20 -25.64 11.06
C VAL A 119 -1.23 -26.68 10.63
N TYR A 120 -0.84 -27.67 9.82
CA TYR A 120 -1.70 -28.80 9.47
C TYR A 120 -2.13 -29.56 10.72
N ASP A 121 -1.18 -29.93 11.59
CA ASP A 121 -1.45 -30.68 12.82
C ASP A 121 -2.38 -29.91 13.77
N ILE A 122 -2.15 -28.60 13.93
CA ILE A 122 -3.01 -27.72 14.74
C ILE A 122 -4.43 -27.67 14.16
N ILE A 123 -4.58 -27.53 12.85
CA ILE A 123 -5.89 -27.45 12.20
C ILE A 123 -6.65 -28.77 12.35
N ILE A 124 -6.01 -29.91 12.06
CA ILE A 124 -6.66 -31.22 12.13
C ILE A 124 -7.03 -31.57 13.57
N LYS A 125 -6.16 -31.29 14.54
CA LYS A 125 -6.44 -31.50 15.96
C LYS A 125 -7.67 -30.73 16.45
N ASN A 126 -7.94 -29.57 15.86
CA ASN A 126 -9.01 -28.65 16.27
C ASN A 126 -10.09 -28.46 15.19
N ALA A 127 -10.24 -29.43 14.29
CA ALA A 127 -11.06 -29.33 13.08
C ALA A 127 -12.51 -28.92 13.38
N ASP A 128 -13.16 -29.56 14.37
CA ASP A 128 -14.57 -29.31 14.68
C ASP A 128 -14.83 -27.84 15.08
N ILE A 129 -13.95 -27.25 15.90
CA ILE A 129 -14.08 -25.87 16.36
C ILE A 129 -13.80 -24.89 15.21
N LEU A 130 -12.74 -25.14 14.44
CA LEU A 130 -12.34 -24.26 13.34
C LEU A 130 -13.36 -24.28 12.19
N ASP A 131 -13.86 -25.45 11.81
CA ASP A 131 -14.88 -25.60 10.76
C ASP A 131 -16.21 -24.94 11.16
N SER A 132 -16.63 -25.09 12.42
CA SER A 132 -17.88 -24.49 12.92
C SER A 132 -17.79 -22.98 13.15
N THR A 133 -16.59 -22.44 13.36
CA THR A 133 -16.35 -21.00 13.52
C THR A 133 -16.49 -20.23 12.19
N ILE A 134 -16.20 -20.87 11.05
CA ILE A 134 -16.16 -20.18 9.76
C ILE A 134 -17.58 -19.81 9.28
N ILE A 135 -17.76 -18.53 8.97
CA ILE A 135 -19.02 -17.98 8.44
C ILE A 135 -18.87 -17.72 6.93
N TYR A 136 -19.24 -18.71 6.11
CA TYR A 136 -19.11 -18.62 4.65
C TYR A 136 -19.95 -17.51 3.99
N ASP A 137 -21.00 -17.02 4.66
CA ASP A 137 -21.78 -15.89 4.16
C ASP A 137 -20.95 -14.60 4.06
N ARG A 138 -19.85 -14.50 4.81
CA ARG A 138 -18.91 -13.38 4.73
C ARG A 138 -18.19 -13.31 3.38
N ASP A 139 -18.11 -14.40 2.60
CA ASP A 139 -17.55 -14.36 1.23
C ASP A 139 -18.37 -13.47 0.28
N PHE A 140 -19.67 -13.31 0.52
CA PHE A 140 -20.55 -12.48 -0.31
C PHE A 140 -20.40 -10.97 -0.05
N ARG A 141 -19.49 -10.56 0.84
CA ARG A 141 -19.23 -9.15 1.17
C ARG A 141 -18.20 -8.49 0.25
N TYR A 142 -17.36 -9.27 -0.43
CA TYR A 142 -16.40 -8.74 -1.38
C TYR A 142 -17.11 -8.14 -2.59
N ASP A 143 -16.57 -7.05 -3.15
CA ASP A 143 -16.97 -6.64 -4.49
C ASP A 143 -16.34 -7.55 -5.55
N PHE A 144 -16.84 -7.47 -6.80
CA PHE A 144 -16.40 -8.36 -7.87
C PHE A 144 -14.90 -8.27 -8.13
N PHE A 145 -14.32 -7.06 -8.10
CA PHE A 145 -12.92 -6.85 -8.42
C PHE A 145 -12.00 -7.27 -7.27
N GLY A 146 -12.43 -7.05 -6.02
CA GLY A 146 -11.74 -7.56 -4.84
C GLY A 146 -11.73 -9.08 -4.82
N PHE A 147 -12.86 -9.72 -5.13
CA PHE A 147 -12.95 -11.17 -5.27
C PHE A 147 -12.04 -11.70 -6.39
N LYS A 148 -12.06 -11.09 -7.58
CA LYS A 148 -11.18 -11.48 -8.68
C LYS A 148 -9.70 -11.30 -8.37
N THR A 149 -9.32 -10.30 -7.57
CA THR A 149 -7.96 -10.16 -7.06
C THR A 149 -7.58 -11.33 -6.14
N LEU A 150 -8.48 -11.74 -5.24
CA LEU A 150 -8.27 -12.91 -4.39
C LEU A 150 -8.11 -14.20 -5.21
N GLU A 151 -9.05 -14.47 -6.11
CA GLU A 151 -9.08 -15.65 -6.99
C GLU A 151 -7.83 -15.77 -7.86
N ARG A 152 -7.32 -14.65 -8.36
CA ARG A 152 -6.15 -14.62 -9.22
C ARG A 152 -4.88 -15.05 -8.48
N SER A 153 -4.65 -14.48 -7.28
CA SER A 153 -3.31 -14.50 -6.67
C SER A 153 -3.24 -14.98 -5.21
N TYR A 154 -4.33 -14.93 -4.43
CA TYR A 154 -4.30 -15.14 -2.97
C TYR A 154 -4.82 -16.50 -2.53
N LEU A 155 -5.86 -17.02 -3.20
CA LEU A 155 -6.44 -18.31 -2.86
C LEU A 155 -5.53 -19.42 -3.39
N LEU A 156 -5.13 -20.36 -2.53
CA LEU A 156 -4.28 -21.49 -2.94
C LEU A 156 -4.99 -22.37 -3.97
N LYS A 157 -4.19 -22.91 -4.90
CA LYS A 157 -4.67 -23.65 -6.06
C LYS A 157 -4.08 -25.06 -6.08
N LEU A 158 -4.90 -26.04 -6.45
CA LEU A 158 -4.49 -27.41 -6.73
C LEU A 158 -4.64 -27.66 -8.23
N LYS A 159 -3.55 -28.07 -8.90
CA LYS A 159 -3.54 -28.34 -10.34
C LYS A 159 -4.07 -27.18 -11.21
N GLY A 160 -3.86 -25.94 -10.76
CA GLY A 160 -4.33 -24.72 -11.43
C GLY A 160 -5.72 -24.25 -11.03
N GLU A 161 -6.50 -25.07 -10.33
CA GLU A 161 -7.85 -24.77 -9.87
C GLU A 161 -7.87 -24.26 -8.43
N VAL A 162 -8.74 -23.31 -8.11
CA VAL A 162 -8.85 -22.74 -6.76
C VAL A 162 -9.37 -23.80 -5.78
N ALA A 163 -8.61 -24.04 -4.70
CA ALA A 163 -8.96 -24.99 -3.65
C ALA A 163 -9.47 -24.29 -2.37
N GLU A 164 -8.97 -23.09 -2.08
CA GLU A 164 -9.39 -22.31 -0.91
C GLU A 164 -10.52 -21.32 -1.22
N ARG A 165 -11.47 -21.21 -0.31
CA ARG A 165 -12.40 -20.07 -0.21
C ARG A 165 -11.75 -18.89 0.52
N PRO A 166 -12.23 -17.65 0.34
CA PRO A 166 -11.70 -16.51 1.08
C PRO A 166 -11.74 -16.71 2.60
N GLN A 167 -12.83 -17.23 3.17
CA GLN A 167 -12.87 -17.54 4.61
C GLN A 167 -11.81 -18.57 5.05
N GLN A 168 -11.54 -19.58 4.23
CA GLN A 168 -10.54 -20.62 4.52
C GLN A 168 -9.13 -20.02 4.51
N MET A 169 -8.83 -19.15 3.54
CA MET A 169 -7.58 -18.38 3.51
C MET A 169 -7.42 -17.52 4.77
N LEU A 170 -8.47 -16.81 5.19
CA LEU A 170 -8.41 -15.97 6.39
C LEU A 170 -8.20 -16.80 7.67
N MET A 171 -8.85 -17.97 7.79
CA MET A 171 -8.64 -18.86 8.93
C MET A 171 -7.23 -19.46 8.92
N ARG A 172 -6.71 -19.89 7.75
CA ARG A 172 -5.31 -20.31 7.61
C ARG A 172 -4.35 -19.22 8.05
N VAL A 173 -4.57 -17.97 7.63
CA VAL A 173 -3.74 -16.84 8.03
C VAL A 173 -3.76 -16.65 9.55
N ALA A 174 -4.95 -16.69 10.17
CA ALA A 174 -5.10 -16.52 11.60
C ALA A 174 -4.43 -17.63 12.41
N VAL A 175 -4.63 -18.90 12.03
CA VAL A 175 -3.95 -20.04 12.66
C VAL A 175 -2.44 -19.99 12.40
N GLY A 176 -1.99 -19.60 11.21
CA GLY A 176 -0.56 -19.45 10.91
C GLY A 176 0.15 -18.39 11.76
N ILE A 177 -0.56 -17.32 12.17
CA ILE A 177 -0.03 -16.28 13.05
C ILE A 177 -0.07 -16.72 14.52
N HIS A 178 -1.17 -17.32 14.98
CA HIS A 178 -1.43 -17.56 16.40
C HIS A 178 -1.15 -18.98 16.87
N LYS A 179 -0.93 -19.92 15.93
CA LYS A 179 -0.62 -21.32 16.18
C LYS A 179 -1.63 -21.95 17.17
N ASP A 180 -1.16 -22.54 18.26
CA ASP A 180 -1.99 -23.19 19.28
C ASP A 180 -2.92 -22.24 20.05
N ASN A 181 -2.73 -20.92 19.96
CA ASN A 181 -3.63 -19.96 20.61
C ASN A 181 -4.89 -19.75 19.77
N LEU A 182 -5.85 -20.68 19.90
CA LEU A 182 -7.09 -20.68 19.13
C LEU A 182 -7.99 -19.48 19.42
N ASP A 183 -8.06 -19.01 20.66
CA ASP A 183 -8.88 -17.83 21.01
C ASP A 183 -8.40 -16.61 20.23
N ALA A 184 -7.07 -16.42 20.18
CA ALA A 184 -6.45 -15.39 19.39
C ALA A 184 -6.67 -15.63 17.88
N ALA A 185 -6.55 -16.87 17.38
CA ALA A 185 -6.81 -17.17 15.97
C ALA A 185 -8.26 -16.82 15.57
N ILE A 186 -9.23 -17.22 16.37
CA ILE A 186 -10.66 -16.98 16.13
C ILE A 186 -10.99 -15.49 16.21
N GLU A 187 -10.42 -14.76 17.18
CA GLU A 187 -10.59 -13.32 17.28
C GLU A 187 -10.04 -12.61 16.03
N THR A 188 -8.82 -12.94 15.61
CA THR A 188 -8.21 -12.41 14.38
C THR A 188 -9.04 -12.75 13.14
N TYR A 189 -9.49 -13.99 13.00
CA TYR A 189 -10.34 -14.43 11.90
C TYR A 189 -11.62 -13.59 11.83
N ASN A 190 -12.30 -13.37 12.96
CA ASN A 190 -13.52 -12.58 12.99
C ASN A 190 -13.27 -11.12 12.56
N TYR A 191 -12.23 -10.47 13.09
CA TYR A 191 -11.91 -9.11 12.68
C TYR A 191 -11.56 -8.98 11.19
N MET A 192 -10.76 -9.92 10.66
CA MET A 192 -10.38 -9.91 9.24
C MET A 192 -11.56 -10.22 8.31
N SER A 193 -12.35 -11.26 8.63
CA SER A 193 -13.49 -11.69 7.79
C SER A 193 -14.67 -10.71 7.84
N GLU A 194 -14.76 -9.89 8.89
CA GLU A 194 -15.69 -8.76 8.93
C GLU A 194 -15.17 -7.51 8.21
N GLY A 195 -13.89 -7.52 7.82
CA GLY A 195 -13.24 -6.47 7.04
C GLY A 195 -12.74 -5.29 7.85
N TRP A 196 -12.52 -5.42 9.17
CA TRP A 196 -12.04 -4.33 10.03
C TRP A 196 -10.59 -3.95 9.75
N PHE A 197 -9.76 -4.93 9.42
CA PHE A 197 -8.39 -4.75 8.98
C PHE A 197 -7.99 -5.91 8.06
N THR A 198 -6.82 -5.79 7.43
CA THR A 198 -6.18 -6.91 6.74
C THR A 198 -4.67 -6.83 6.89
N HIS A 199 -4.02 -8.00 6.98
CA HIS A 199 -2.56 -8.09 6.91
C HIS A 199 -2.06 -7.80 5.49
N ALA A 200 -0.78 -7.46 5.37
CA ALA A 200 -0.15 -7.24 4.07
C ALA A 200 -0.11 -8.51 3.21
N THR A 201 0.07 -8.32 1.90
CA THR A 201 0.05 -9.42 0.93
C THR A 201 0.97 -10.61 1.29
N PRO A 202 2.23 -10.42 1.72
CA PRO A 202 3.09 -11.57 2.02
C PRO A 202 2.52 -12.43 3.16
N THR A 203 1.94 -11.81 4.19
CA THR A 203 1.24 -12.54 5.25
C THR A 203 0.05 -13.33 4.72
N LEU A 204 -0.78 -12.73 3.85
CA LEU A 204 -1.93 -13.41 3.25
C LEU A 204 -1.51 -14.60 2.35
N PHE A 205 -0.40 -14.45 1.62
CA PHE A 205 0.15 -15.49 0.76
C PHE A 205 0.75 -16.65 1.56
N ASN A 206 1.55 -16.33 2.57
CA ASN A 206 2.52 -17.30 3.10
C ASN A 206 2.23 -17.76 4.53
N SER A 207 1.33 -17.09 5.28
CA SER A 207 0.96 -17.56 6.63
C SER A 207 0.34 -18.96 6.54
N GLY A 208 0.83 -19.87 7.39
CA GLY A 208 0.42 -21.27 7.40
C GLY A 208 1.10 -22.17 6.35
N THR A 209 2.00 -21.64 5.51
CA THR A 209 2.69 -22.39 4.46
C THR A 209 4.08 -22.89 4.93
N PRO A 210 4.74 -23.84 4.23
CA PRO A 210 6.00 -24.44 4.68
C PRO A 210 7.17 -23.48 4.92
N LYS A 211 7.19 -22.33 4.24
CA LYS A 211 8.20 -21.27 4.44
C LYS A 211 7.48 -19.92 4.56
N PRO A 212 6.94 -19.59 5.75
CA PRO A 212 6.05 -18.45 5.93
C PRO A 212 6.83 -17.14 5.99
N GLN A 213 7.31 -16.65 4.85
CA GLN A 213 7.86 -15.30 4.74
C GLN A 213 6.68 -14.31 4.68
N MET A 214 6.43 -13.61 5.77
CA MET A 214 5.24 -12.77 5.99
C MET A 214 5.55 -11.27 6.00
N SER A 215 6.82 -10.88 6.05
CA SER A 215 7.25 -9.48 6.05
C SER A 215 7.27 -8.88 4.64
N SER A 216 7.02 -7.57 4.50
CA SER A 216 6.81 -6.94 3.18
C SER A 216 8.04 -6.27 2.59
N CYS A 217 8.85 -5.63 3.42
CA CYS A 217 10.00 -4.87 2.96
C CYS A 217 11.22 -5.12 3.85
N PHE A 218 12.38 -4.94 3.25
CA PHE A 218 13.68 -5.07 3.88
C PHE A 218 14.52 -3.82 3.58
N LEU A 219 15.27 -3.35 4.57
CA LEU A 219 16.20 -2.23 4.40
C LEU A 219 17.63 -2.73 4.61
N LEU A 220 18.51 -2.36 3.70
CA LEU A 220 19.91 -2.73 3.71
C LEU A 220 20.77 -1.47 3.61
N THR A 221 21.93 -1.54 4.23
CA THR A 221 23.08 -0.70 3.89
C THR A 221 24.12 -1.60 3.23
N THR A 222 24.88 -1.08 2.28
CA THR A 222 26.01 -1.85 1.73
C THR A 222 26.97 -2.23 2.86
N LYS A 223 27.39 -3.50 2.91
CA LYS A 223 28.24 -4.00 4.01
C LYS A 223 29.60 -3.31 4.09
N GLU A 224 30.22 -3.06 2.94
CA GLU A 224 31.54 -2.44 2.84
C GLU A 224 31.72 -1.87 1.41
N ASP A 225 32.48 -0.78 1.30
CA ASP A 225 32.99 -0.26 0.02
C ASP A 225 34.12 -1.14 -0.55
N SER A 226 33.78 -2.39 -0.84
CA SER A 226 34.67 -3.42 -1.38
C SER A 226 33.89 -4.33 -2.32
N ILE A 227 34.58 -5.01 -3.26
CA ILE A 227 33.92 -5.97 -4.15
C ILE A 227 33.22 -7.10 -3.35
N PRO A 228 33.86 -7.74 -2.34
CA PRO A 228 33.18 -8.71 -1.49
C PRO A 228 31.94 -8.12 -0.80
N GLY A 229 32.04 -6.95 -0.17
CA GLY A 229 30.92 -6.29 0.50
C GLY A 229 29.75 -5.98 -0.44
N ILE A 230 30.03 -5.50 -1.65
CA ILE A 230 29.03 -5.22 -2.68
C ILE A 230 28.33 -6.52 -3.14
N TYR A 231 29.09 -7.59 -3.40
CA TYR A 231 28.52 -8.85 -3.89
C TYR A 231 27.80 -9.64 -2.79
N ASP A 232 28.24 -9.54 -1.53
CA ASP A 232 27.49 -10.08 -0.39
C ASP A 232 26.16 -9.36 -0.20
N THR A 233 26.16 -8.03 -0.34
CA THR A 233 24.93 -7.24 -0.33
C THR A 233 24.00 -7.63 -1.49
N LEU A 234 24.54 -7.81 -2.70
CA LEU A 234 23.78 -8.28 -3.86
C LEU A 234 23.17 -9.67 -3.64
N LYS A 235 23.93 -10.59 -3.05
CA LYS A 235 23.46 -11.94 -2.67
C LYS A 235 22.29 -11.85 -1.69
N GLN A 236 22.40 -11.01 -0.65
CA GLN A 236 21.30 -10.77 0.28
C GLN A 236 20.06 -10.24 -0.44
N CYS A 237 20.23 -9.26 -1.34
CA CYS A 237 19.14 -8.73 -2.14
C CYS A 237 18.46 -9.79 -3.01
N ALA A 238 19.23 -10.69 -3.62
CA ALA A 238 18.69 -11.80 -4.40
C ALA A 238 17.87 -12.78 -3.54
N GLN A 239 18.37 -13.16 -2.35
CA GLN A 239 17.65 -14.06 -1.43
C GLN A 239 16.34 -13.45 -0.91
N ILE A 240 16.36 -12.14 -0.61
CA ILE A 240 15.18 -11.39 -0.19
C ILE A 240 14.16 -11.29 -1.33
N SER A 241 14.60 -10.92 -2.53
CA SER A 241 13.72 -10.79 -3.71
C SER A 241 13.11 -12.13 -4.10
N GLN A 242 13.86 -13.23 -4.01
CA GLN A 242 13.34 -14.59 -4.25
C GLN A 242 12.12 -14.89 -3.37
N SER A 243 12.13 -14.37 -2.14
CA SER A 243 11.05 -14.53 -1.17
C SER A 243 9.98 -13.44 -1.24
N ALA A 244 9.93 -12.69 -2.35
CA ALA A 244 8.98 -11.60 -2.62
C ALA A 244 9.06 -10.36 -1.70
N GLY A 245 10.21 -10.13 -1.06
CA GLY A 245 10.47 -8.92 -0.29
C GLY A 245 10.86 -7.73 -1.19
N GLY A 246 10.25 -6.56 -0.97
CA GLY A 246 10.72 -5.30 -1.55
C GLY A 246 11.95 -4.77 -0.79
N ILE A 247 12.86 -4.06 -1.48
CA ILE A 247 14.15 -3.65 -0.90
C ILE A 247 14.31 -2.13 -0.93
N GLY A 248 14.77 -1.55 0.18
CA GLY A 248 15.45 -0.25 0.20
C GLY A 248 16.94 -0.46 0.48
N LEU A 249 17.83 0.05 -0.36
CA LEU A 249 19.28 -0.12 -0.23
C LEU A 249 19.98 1.24 -0.18
N SER A 250 20.63 1.53 0.95
CA SER A 250 21.56 2.65 1.09
C SER A 250 22.91 2.30 0.46
N ILE A 251 23.41 3.18 -0.40
CA ILE A 251 24.73 3.04 -1.05
C ILE A 251 25.64 4.25 -0.82
N HIS A 252 25.35 5.09 0.18
CA HIS A 252 26.06 6.36 0.45
C HIS A 252 27.56 6.18 0.61
N ASP A 253 27.96 5.02 1.11
CA ASP A 253 29.33 4.68 1.47
C ASP A 253 30.17 4.14 0.30
N ILE A 254 29.58 3.93 -0.89
CA ILE A 254 30.29 3.43 -2.07
C ILE A 254 31.08 4.54 -2.75
N ARG A 255 32.36 4.30 -3.04
CA ARG A 255 33.23 5.32 -3.65
C ARG A 255 32.76 5.77 -5.03
N ALA A 256 32.84 7.08 -5.27
CA ALA A 256 32.46 7.71 -6.52
C ALA A 256 33.47 7.44 -7.67
N THR A 257 33.04 7.75 -8.90
CA THR A 257 33.86 7.64 -10.11
C THR A 257 35.20 8.38 -9.97
N GLY A 258 36.28 7.79 -10.49
CA GLY A 258 37.63 8.38 -10.44
C GLY A 258 38.37 8.19 -9.11
N SER A 259 37.72 7.63 -8.09
CA SER A 259 38.35 7.40 -6.78
C SER A 259 39.40 6.29 -6.83
N TYR A 260 40.51 6.47 -6.13
CA TYR A 260 41.63 5.52 -6.14
C TYR A 260 41.23 4.15 -5.57
N ILE A 261 41.70 3.07 -6.21
CA ILE A 261 41.56 1.70 -5.72
C ILE A 261 42.93 1.20 -5.24
N LYS A 262 43.08 1.11 -3.91
CA LYS A 262 44.26 0.49 -3.28
C LYS A 262 44.38 -0.97 -3.74
N GLY A 263 45.57 -1.38 -4.16
CA GLY A 263 45.88 -2.75 -4.58
C GLY A 263 45.90 -2.97 -6.10
N THR A 264 44.92 -2.45 -6.84
CA THR A 264 44.87 -2.58 -8.32
C THR A 264 45.54 -1.44 -9.06
N ASN A 265 45.87 -0.34 -8.35
CA ASN A 265 46.41 0.89 -8.92
C ASN A 265 45.53 1.51 -10.02
N GLY A 266 44.22 1.24 -9.97
CA GLY A 266 43.22 1.79 -10.88
C GLY A 266 42.32 2.83 -10.20
N THR A 267 41.35 3.33 -10.97
CA THR A 267 40.30 4.24 -10.50
C THR A 267 38.93 3.56 -10.56
N SER A 268 38.05 3.94 -9.63
CA SER A 268 36.67 3.43 -9.56
C SER A 268 35.85 3.92 -10.75
N ASN A 269 34.96 3.06 -11.24
CA ASN A 269 33.95 3.42 -12.24
C ASN A 269 32.67 3.99 -11.61
N GLY A 270 32.65 4.19 -10.29
CA GLY A 270 31.54 4.77 -9.54
C GLY A 270 30.33 3.85 -9.38
N ILE A 271 29.22 4.45 -8.98
CA ILE A 271 28.00 3.70 -8.62
C ILE A 271 27.20 3.19 -9.82
N VAL A 272 27.33 3.81 -11.01
CA VAL A 272 26.49 3.47 -12.17
C VAL A 272 26.69 2.02 -12.64
N PRO A 273 27.92 1.52 -12.89
CA PRO A 273 28.11 0.13 -13.29
C PRO A 273 27.69 -0.87 -12.22
N MET A 274 27.92 -0.54 -10.94
CA MET A 274 27.45 -1.35 -9.82
C MET A 274 25.92 -1.49 -9.86
N LEU A 275 25.20 -0.37 -10.00
CA LEU A 275 23.74 -0.37 -10.03
C LEU A 275 23.15 -1.11 -11.23
N ARG A 276 23.87 -1.22 -12.36
CA ARG A 276 23.44 -2.09 -13.45
C ARG A 276 23.44 -3.57 -13.07
N VAL A 277 24.39 -4.02 -12.26
CA VAL A 277 24.39 -5.40 -11.73
C VAL A 277 23.18 -5.63 -10.81
N PHE A 278 22.86 -4.66 -9.95
CA PHE A 278 21.64 -4.72 -9.12
C PHE A 278 20.37 -4.70 -9.97
N ASN A 279 20.32 -3.89 -11.03
CA ASN A 279 19.21 -3.83 -11.97
C ASN A 279 18.95 -5.20 -12.62
N ASP A 280 19.99 -5.82 -13.18
CA ASP A 280 19.85 -7.09 -13.86
C ASP A 280 19.52 -8.23 -12.88
N THR A 281 19.99 -8.14 -11.63
CA THR A 281 19.58 -9.05 -10.56
C THR A 281 18.09 -8.88 -10.21
N ALA A 282 17.59 -7.65 -10.11
CA ALA A 282 16.17 -7.38 -9.86
C ALA A 282 15.27 -7.95 -10.97
N ARG A 283 15.74 -7.90 -12.23
CA ARG A 283 15.05 -8.49 -13.39
C ARG A 283 15.11 -10.01 -13.39
N TYR A 284 16.26 -10.59 -13.02
CA TYR A 284 16.47 -12.04 -13.01
C TYR A 284 15.65 -12.72 -11.91
N VAL A 285 15.68 -12.16 -10.69
CA VAL A 285 14.97 -12.69 -9.52
C VAL A 285 13.56 -12.08 -9.44
N ASP A 286 12.77 -12.33 -10.50
CA ASP A 286 11.36 -11.97 -10.56
C ASP A 286 10.58 -12.83 -9.53
N GLN A 287 9.90 -12.18 -8.60
CA GLN A 287 9.50 -12.75 -7.32
C GLN A 287 8.46 -13.87 -7.49
N GLY A 288 8.71 -15.02 -6.86
CA GLY A 288 7.72 -16.09 -6.70
C GLY A 288 7.21 -16.72 -8.01
N GLY A 289 8.04 -16.78 -9.07
CA GLY A 289 7.66 -17.36 -10.36
C GLY A 289 6.80 -16.44 -11.23
N GLY A 290 7.08 -15.13 -11.20
CA GLY A 290 6.34 -14.10 -11.94
C GLY A 290 5.07 -13.60 -11.24
N LYS A 291 4.93 -13.87 -9.93
CA LYS A 291 3.81 -13.32 -9.13
C LYS A 291 3.97 -11.81 -8.93
N ARG A 292 5.21 -11.31 -8.82
CA ARG A 292 5.55 -9.88 -8.65
C ARG A 292 6.96 -9.58 -9.16
N LYS A 293 7.16 -8.41 -9.77
CA LYS A 293 8.49 -7.93 -10.18
C LYS A 293 9.42 -7.70 -8.98
N GLY A 294 10.68 -8.13 -9.09
CA GLY A 294 11.73 -7.69 -8.16
C GLY A 294 11.84 -6.17 -8.19
N SER A 295 11.94 -5.51 -7.02
CA SER A 295 11.87 -4.04 -6.93
C SER A 295 12.75 -3.53 -5.80
N PHE A 296 13.80 -2.79 -6.16
CA PHE A 296 14.76 -2.19 -5.22
C PHE A 296 14.70 -0.66 -5.35
N ALA A 297 14.56 0.04 -4.23
CA ALA A 297 14.78 1.48 -4.14
C ALA A 297 16.20 1.75 -3.63
N ILE A 298 16.97 2.48 -4.41
CA ILE A 298 18.35 2.86 -4.09
C ILE A 298 18.34 4.25 -3.46
N TYR A 299 19.00 4.39 -2.31
CA TYR A 299 19.10 5.64 -1.55
C TYR A 299 20.51 6.22 -1.65
N VAL A 300 20.59 7.50 -2.02
CA VAL A 300 21.84 8.28 -2.09
C VAL A 300 21.64 9.65 -1.43
N GLU A 301 22.62 10.12 -0.66
CA GLU A 301 22.64 11.50 -0.16
C GLU A 301 23.14 12.49 -1.24
N PRO A 302 22.58 13.71 -1.33
CA PRO A 302 22.83 14.62 -2.45
C PRO A 302 24.26 15.21 -2.50
N TRP A 303 25.10 14.96 -1.50
CA TRP A 303 26.53 15.32 -1.56
C TRP A 303 27.37 14.31 -2.33
N HIS A 304 26.85 13.12 -2.65
CA HIS A 304 27.64 12.09 -3.32
C HIS A 304 28.12 12.55 -4.72
N ALA A 305 29.39 12.32 -5.06
CA ALA A 305 29.97 12.87 -6.29
C ALA A 305 29.36 12.33 -7.59
N ASP A 306 28.77 11.14 -7.58
CA ASP A 306 28.04 10.57 -8.74
C ASP A 306 26.53 10.98 -8.78
N ILE A 307 26.09 11.97 -8.00
CA ILE A 307 24.65 12.28 -7.85
C ILE A 307 23.95 12.68 -9.17
N PHE A 308 24.64 13.38 -10.08
CA PHE A 308 24.03 13.78 -11.36
C PHE A 308 23.72 12.56 -12.24
N ASP A 309 24.65 11.61 -12.32
CA ASP A 309 24.46 10.38 -13.08
C ASP A 309 23.36 9.52 -12.44
N PHE A 310 23.32 9.48 -11.10
CA PHE A 310 22.26 8.79 -10.35
C PHE A 310 20.86 9.30 -10.73
N LEU A 311 20.69 10.62 -10.86
CA LEU A 311 19.42 11.26 -11.25
C LEU A 311 18.98 10.94 -12.69
N ASP A 312 19.89 10.48 -13.55
CA ASP A 312 19.62 10.15 -14.94
C ASP A 312 19.34 8.66 -15.19
N LEU A 313 19.57 7.78 -14.21
CA LEU A 313 19.53 6.32 -14.40
C LEU A 313 18.16 5.76 -14.86
N ARG A 314 17.06 6.44 -14.50
CA ARG A 314 15.70 6.03 -14.86
C ARG A 314 15.17 6.73 -16.12
N LYS A 315 15.90 7.69 -16.69
CA LYS A 315 15.43 8.43 -17.86
C LYS A 315 15.26 7.50 -19.07
N ASN A 316 14.25 7.78 -19.89
CA ASN A 316 13.97 6.97 -21.09
C ASN A 316 14.97 7.24 -22.23
N HIS A 317 15.54 8.43 -22.29
CA HIS A 317 16.55 8.82 -23.29
C HIS A 317 17.98 8.76 -22.74
N GLY A 318 18.97 8.87 -23.63
CA GLY A 318 20.41 8.80 -23.33
C GLY A 318 21.03 7.42 -23.56
N LYS A 319 22.27 7.22 -23.08
CA LYS A 319 23.06 6.00 -23.32
C LYS A 319 22.57 4.84 -22.45
N GLU A 320 22.26 3.70 -23.06
CA GLU A 320 21.77 2.51 -22.35
C GLU A 320 22.76 1.97 -21.30
N GLU A 321 24.06 2.11 -21.54
CA GLU A 321 25.10 1.67 -20.61
C GLU A 321 25.12 2.47 -19.30
N GLN A 322 24.39 3.60 -19.27
CA GLN A 322 24.22 4.50 -18.13
C GLN A 322 22.78 4.48 -17.60
N ARG A 323 22.03 3.38 -17.80
CA ARG A 323 20.63 3.25 -17.36
C ARG A 323 20.41 1.99 -16.53
N ALA A 324 19.48 2.09 -15.59
CA ALA A 324 19.06 1.01 -14.70
C ALA A 324 17.57 1.19 -14.32
N ARG A 325 16.69 1.06 -15.33
CA ARG A 325 15.28 1.49 -15.26
C ARG A 325 14.38 0.60 -14.39
N ASP A 326 14.81 -0.62 -14.07
CA ASP A 326 14.07 -1.54 -13.21
C ASP A 326 14.32 -1.26 -11.71
N LEU A 327 15.27 -0.37 -11.40
CA LEU A 327 15.47 0.17 -10.06
C LEU A 327 14.64 1.44 -9.83
N PHE A 328 14.33 1.69 -8.56
CA PHE A 328 13.75 2.93 -8.07
C PHE A 328 14.85 3.76 -7.38
N TYR A 329 14.67 5.07 -7.36
CA TYR A 329 15.68 6.01 -6.89
C TYR A 329 15.10 6.93 -5.83
N ALA A 330 15.86 7.18 -4.77
CA ALA A 330 15.45 7.97 -3.64
C ALA A 330 16.62 8.83 -3.15
N LEU A 331 16.30 10.07 -2.76
CA LEU A 331 17.25 10.97 -2.11
C LEU A 331 17.06 10.92 -0.60
N TRP A 332 18.19 10.81 0.11
CA TRP A 332 18.27 10.91 1.56
C TRP A 332 18.89 12.27 1.92
N ILE A 333 18.03 13.27 2.14
CA ILE A 333 18.42 14.68 2.04
C ILE A 333 18.71 15.25 3.43
N PRO A 334 19.94 15.75 3.70
CA PRO A 334 20.22 16.53 4.89
C PRO A 334 19.61 17.94 4.79
N ASP A 335 19.20 18.52 5.90
CA ASP A 335 18.63 19.86 6.00
C ASP A 335 19.58 20.92 5.43
N LEU A 336 20.90 20.73 5.60
CA LEU A 336 21.92 21.62 5.04
C LEU A 336 21.79 21.78 3.52
N PHE A 337 21.44 20.72 2.79
CA PHE A 337 21.23 20.84 1.34
C PHE A 337 20.05 21.77 1.03
N MET A 338 18.93 21.57 1.73
CA MET A 338 17.73 22.40 1.56
C MET A 338 18.01 23.86 1.91
N GLN A 339 18.74 24.12 3.01
CA GLN A 339 19.19 25.46 3.39
C GLN A 339 20.05 26.11 2.30
N ARG A 340 21.06 25.39 1.78
CA ARG A 340 21.95 25.90 0.71
C ARG A 340 21.18 26.17 -0.59
N VAL A 341 20.15 25.40 -0.91
CA VAL A 341 19.27 25.68 -2.07
C VAL A 341 18.47 26.97 -1.86
N GLU A 342 17.87 27.16 -0.68
CA GLU A 342 17.10 28.38 -0.34
C GLU A 342 17.98 29.64 -0.34
N GLU A 343 19.20 29.55 0.20
CA GLU A 343 20.15 30.65 0.30
C GLU A 343 20.94 30.91 -1.00
N ASN A 344 20.73 30.08 -2.04
CA ASN A 344 21.56 30.07 -3.26
C ASN A 344 23.07 29.91 -2.95
N GLY A 345 23.36 29.12 -1.93
CA GLY A 345 24.71 28.78 -1.50
C GLY A 345 25.39 27.77 -2.41
N ASP A 346 26.67 27.57 -2.16
CA ASP A 346 27.44 26.51 -2.81
C ASP A 346 27.14 25.15 -2.17
N TRP A 347 27.30 24.08 -2.95
CA TRP A 347 27.19 22.70 -2.52
C TRP A 347 28.38 21.92 -3.03
N THR A 348 29.08 21.25 -2.13
CA THR A 348 30.28 20.47 -2.44
C THR A 348 29.95 18.99 -2.58
N LEU A 349 30.26 18.45 -3.75
CA LEU A 349 30.19 17.03 -4.05
C LEU A 349 31.44 16.31 -3.52
N MET A 350 31.24 15.20 -2.82
CA MET A 350 32.27 14.47 -2.09
C MET A 350 32.24 12.97 -2.42
N CYS A 351 33.40 12.32 -2.35
CA CYS A 351 33.49 10.87 -2.37
C CYS A 351 33.56 10.33 -0.93
N PRO A 352 32.77 9.31 -0.56
CA PRO A 352 32.77 8.78 0.81
C PRO A 352 34.13 8.20 1.23
N ASN A 353 34.94 7.69 0.29
CA ASN A 353 36.31 7.23 0.60
C ASN A 353 37.26 8.37 1.02
N GLU A 354 36.98 9.61 0.63
CA GLU A 354 37.81 10.80 0.95
C GLU A 354 37.22 11.63 2.10
N CYS A 355 35.89 11.61 2.21
CA CYS A 355 35.10 12.29 3.23
C CYS A 355 34.25 11.27 4.02
N PRO A 356 34.88 10.32 4.74
CA PRO A 356 34.17 9.22 5.40
C PRO A 356 33.30 9.71 6.57
N GLY A 357 32.27 8.93 6.91
CA GLY A 357 31.43 9.17 8.09
C GLY A 357 30.28 10.15 7.89
N LEU A 358 30.16 10.81 6.74
CA LEU A 358 29.02 11.70 6.45
C LEU A 358 27.66 10.97 6.51
N ALA A 359 27.61 9.70 6.09
CA ALA A 359 26.42 8.87 6.19
C ALA A 359 26.11 8.41 7.63
N ASP A 360 27.08 8.48 8.54
CA ASP A 360 26.97 7.99 9.92
C ASP A 360 26.55 9.09 10.91
N VAL A 361 26.43 10.34 10.46
CA VAL A 361 26.00 11.49 11.26
C VAL A 361 24.84 12.23 10.60
N HIS A 362 24.05 12.96 11.38
CA HIS A 362 22.90 13.75 10.92
C HIS A 362 22.81 15.08 11.69
N GLY A 363 21.94 15.98 11.24
CA GLY A 363 21.70 17.29 11.84
C GLY A 363 22.99 18.11 12.01
N LYS A 364 23.18 18.69 13.19
CA LYS A 364 24.33 19.56 13.49
C LYS A 364 25.69 18.87 13.37
N ASP A 365 25.76 17.57 13.68
CA ASP A 365 27.01 16.80 13.57
C ASP A 365 27.38 16.57 12.11
N PHE A 366 26.40 16.32 11.24
CA PHE A 366 26.58 16.29 9.79
C PHE A 366 27.06 17.63 9.27
N GLU A 367 26.40 18.73 9.63
CA GLU A 367 26.79 20.06 9.18
C GLU A 367 28.23 20.39 9.54
N LYS A 368 28.63 20.10 10.78
CA LYS A 368 29.99 20.35 11.27
C LYS A 368 31.01 19.53 10.48
N LEU A 369 30.75 18.25 10.25
CA LEU A 369 31.67 17.37 9.52
C LEU A 369 31.77 17.76 8.05
N TYR A 370 30.64 18.05 7.41
CA TYR A 370 30.56 18.48 6.02
C TYR A 370 31.32 19.79 5.79
N LYS A 371 31.04 20.83 6.60
CA LYS A 371 31.71 22.14 6.51
C LYS A 371 33.22 22.02 6.80
N LYS A 372 33.63 21.10 7.68
CA LYS A 372 35.05 20.80 7.90
C LYS A 372 35.70 20.29 6.61
N TYR A 373 35.09 19.32 5.92
CA TYR A 373 35.63 18.82 4.65
C TYR A 373 35.63 19.85 3.52
N GLU A 374 34.63 20.74 3.47
CA GLU A 374 34.66 21.92 2.59
C GLU A 374 35.90 22.78 2.88
N SER A 375 36.15 23.12 4.16
CA SER A 375 37.29 23.96 4.56
C SER A 375 38.67 23.32 4.35
N GLU A 376 38.75 21.98 4.40
CA GLU A 376 39.96 21.22 4.12
C GLU A 376 40.21 21.02 2.62
N GLY A 377 39.30 21.47 1.74
CA GLY A 377 39.43 21.30 0.30
C GLY A 377 39.32 19.85 -0.17
N LYS A 378 38.63 18.98 0.59
CA LYS A 378 38.45 17.54 0.24
C LYS A 378 37.33 17.27 -0.76
N GLY A 379 36.55 18.29 -1.11
CA GLY A 379 35.51 18.19 -2.12
C GLY A 379 36.06 17.86 -3.50
N ARG A 380 35.31 17.04 -4.26
CA ARG A 380 35.61 16.76 -5.67
C ARG A 380 35.23 17.90 -6.59
N LYS A 381 34.08 18.53 -6.32
CA LYS A 381 33.51 19.60 -7.12
C LYS A 381 32.60 20.45 -6.25
N SER A 382 32.73 21.77 -6.29
CA SER A 382 31.74 22.69 -5.74
C SER A 382 30.86 23.24 -6.86
N ILE A 383 29.55 23.24 -6.64
CA ILE A 383 28.51 23.71 -7.57
C ILE A 383 27.58 24.67 -6.83
N LYS A 384 26.66 25.32 -7.54
CA LYS A 384 25.53 25.95 -6.88
C LYS A 384 24.54 24.89 -6.42
N ALA A 385 24.04 24.99 -5.19
CA ALA A 385 23.06 24.03 -4.68
C ALA A 385 21.80 23.97 -5.58
N GLN A 386 21.38 25.12 -6.13
CA GLN A 386 20.25 25.20 -7.06
C GLN A 386 20.48 24.47 -8.39
N GLU A 387 21.73 24.30 -8.84
CA GLU A 387 22.04 23.52 -10.04
C GLU A 387 21.61 22.06 -9.86
N LEU A 388 22.00 21.46 -8.73
CA LEU A 388 21.56 20.11 -8.38
C LEU A 388 20.05 20.05 -8.11
N TRP A 389 19.49 21.07 -7.46
CA TRP A 389 18.05 21.16 -7.23
C TRP A 389 17.25 21.09 -8.53
N PHE A 390 17.58 21.89 -9.54
CA PHE A 390 16.89 21.85 -10.82
C PHE A 390 17.04 20.51 -11.53
N LYS A 391 18.18 19.83 -11.39
CA LYS A 391 18.38 18.47 -11.90
C LYS A 391 17.45 17.46 -11.23
N ILE A 392 17.25 17.58 -9.91
CA ILE A 392 16.30 16.74 -9.15
C ILE A 392 14.88 16.94 -9.69
N LEU A 393 14.45 18.19 -9.84
CA LEU A 393 13.10 18.51 -10.33
C LEU A 393 12.88 18.04 -11.78
N GLU A 394 13.89 18.19 -12.63
CA GLU A 394 13.88 17.68 -14.01
C GLU A 394 13.61 16.16 -14.02
N SER A 395 14.39 15.40 -13.23
CA SER A 395 14.22 13.94 -13.14
C SER A 395 12.82 13.56 -12.63
N GLN A 396 12.29 14.30 -11.64
CA GLN A 396 10.95 14.07 -11.10
C GLN A 396 9.85 14.32 -12.12
N ILE A 397 9.94 15.40 -12.90
CA ILE A 397 8.97 15.69 -13.96
C ILE A 397 8.99 14.61 -15.03
N GLU A 398 10.18 14.14 -15.43
CA GLU A 398 10.33 13.13 -16.48
C GLU A 398 9.96 11.71 -16.04
N THR A 399 10.24 11.34 -14.79
CA THR A 399 10.20 9.94 -14.35
C THR A 399 9.29 9.67 -13.15
N GLY A 400 8.81 10.72 -12.47
CA GLY A 400 8.09 10.64 -11.20
C GLY A 400 8.98 10.44 -9.97
N THR A 401 10.30 10.35 -10.16
CA THR A 401 11.34 10.03 -9.15
C THR A 401 12.57 10.91 -9.38
N PRO A 402 13.52 11.07 -8.43
CA PRO A 402 13.68 10.33 -7.19
C PRO A 402 12.64 10.69 -6.13
N TYR A 403 12.43 9.74 -5.19
CA TYR A 403 11.72 9.98 -3.95
C TYR A 403 12.46 11.02 -3.10
N MET A 404 11.74 11.74 -2.24
CA MET A 404 12.29 12.79 -1.38
C MET A 404 12.08 12.43 0.09
N LEU A 405 13.18 12.14 0.79
CA LEU A 405 13.17 11.87 2.22
C LEU A 405 14.17 12.79 2.93
N TYR A 406 13.77 13.29 4.09
CA TYR A 406 14.55 14.23 4.88
C TYR A 406 15.27 13.48 6.01
N LYS A 407 16.58 13.27 5.82
CA LYS A 407 17.46 12.49 6.70
C LYS A 407 17.38 12.95 8.15
N ASP A 408 17.41 14.26 8.36
CA ASP A 408 17.48 14.83 9.70
C ASP A 408 16.14 14.67 10.41
N ALA A 409 15.02 15.00 9.77
CA ALA A 409 13.69 14.75 10.31
C ALA A 409 13.44 13.26 10.62
N ALA A 410 13.94 12.35 9.78
CA ALA A 410 13.83 10.91 9.98
C ALA A 410 14.62 10.42 11.20
N ASN A 411 15.85 10.89 11.37
CA ASN A 411 16.74 10.50 12.47
C ASN A 411 16.39 11.17 13.80
N GLU A 412 16.08 12.47 13.78
CA GLU A 412 15.78 13.23 14.99
C GLU A 412 14.52 12.72 15.69
N LYS A 413 13.55 12.25 14.89
CA LYS A 413 12.21 11.85 15.31
C LYS A 413 11.96 10.34 15.18
N SER A 414 13.01 9.55 15.33
CA SER A 414 12.91 8.09 15.40
C SER A 414 13.10 7.61 16.83
N ASN A 415 12.27 6.66 17.27
CA ASN A 415 12.49 5.97 18.53
C ASN A 415 13.71 5.02 18.49
N GLN A 416 14.22 4.69 17.30
CA GLN A 416 15.44 3.90 17.12
C GLN A 416 16.72 4.74 17.09
N LYS A 417 16.65 6.06 17.35
CA LYS A 417 17.83 6.95 17.27
C LYS A 417 18.97 6.60 18.24
N ASN A 418 18.73 5.74 19.22
CA ASN A 418 19.76 5.22 20.13
C ASN A 418 20.64 4.13 19.49
N LEU A 419 20.26 3.59 18.33
CA LEU A 419 21.02 2.54 17.64
C LEU A 419 22.14 3.10 16.76
N GLY A 420 21.96 4.31 16.24
CA GLY A 420 22.87 4.97 15.32
C GLY A 420 22.09 5.81 14.30
N THR A 421 22.80 6.33 13.30
CA THR A 421 22.17 7.07 12.20
C THR A 421 21.48 6.10 11.23
N ILE A 422 20.20 6.31 11.01
CA ILE A 422 19.39 5.64 9.99
C ILE A 422 19.79 6.18 8.62
N LYS A 423 20.15 5.25 7.72
CA LYS A 423 20.74 5.57 6.41
C LYS A 423 19.76 5.58 5.25
N SER A 424 18.55 5.03 5.39
CA SER A 424 17.59 4.99 4.28
C SER A 424 16.16 4.73 4.77
N SER A 425 15.25 4.63 3.81
CA SER A 425 13.93 4.04 4.00
C SER A 425 13.78 2.77 3.13
N ASN A 426 12.58 2.22 3.02
CA ASN A 426 12.26 1.04 2.23
C ASN A 426 11.87 1.38 0.78
N LEU A 427 11.38 0.38 0.03
CA LEU A 427 10.86 0.56 -1.32
C LEU A 427 9.76 1.63 -1.44
N CYS A 428 8.89 1.74 -0.43
CA CYS A 428 7.69 2.56 -0.48
C CYS A 428 7.76 3.84 0.38
N THR A 429 8.92 4.14 0.98
CA THR A 429 9.22 5.38 1.73
C THR A 429 8.47 5.60 3.06
N GLU A 430 7.79 4.60 3.61
CA GLU A 430 7.08 4.68 4.89
C GLU A 430 7.88 4.14 6.08
N ILE A 431 8.91 3.32 5.84
CA ILE A 431 9.66 2.64 6.91
C ILE A 431 10.96 3.37 7.20
N ILE A 432 11.21 3.67 8.47
CA ILE A 432 12.40 4.41 8.92
C ILE A 432 13.03 3.61 10.06
N GLU A 433 13.81 2.61 9.67
CA GLU A 433 14.43 1.63 10.58
C GLU A 433 15.95 1.61 10.39
N TYR A 434 16.67 1.39 11.49
CA TYR A 434 18.12 1.31 11.51
C TYR A 434 18.64 0.08 10.74
N THR A 435 19.78 0.24 10.07
CA THR A 435 20.47 -0.84 9.35
C THR A 435 21.97 -0.79 9.63
N ALA A 436 22.60 -1.96 9.60
CA ALA A 436 24.03 -2.15 9.80
C ALA A 436 24.53 -3.33 8.96
N PRO A 437 25.85 -3.57 8.82
CA PRO A 437 26.37 -4.71 8.08
C PRO A 437 25.86 -6.09 8.56
N ASP A 438 25.45 -6.20 9.83
CA ASP A 438 24.87 -7.38 10.48
C ASP A 438 23.36 -7.26 10.78
N GLU A 439 22.72 -6.17 10.33
CA GLU A 439 21.31 -5.89 10.54
C GLU A 439 20.62 -5.43 9.26
N VAL A 440 19.71 -6.27 8.77
CA VAL A 440 18.78 -5.94 7.69
C VAL A 440 17.43 -5.65 8.32
N ALA A 441 16.95 -4.41 8.28
CA ALA A 441 15.68 -4.08 8.92
C ALA A 441 14.50 -4.75 8.19
N VAL A 442 13.41 -5.04 8.91
CA VAL A 442 12.30 -5.87 8.42
C VAL A 442 10.97 -5.26 8.79
N CYS A 443 10.13 -5.08 7.78
CA CYS A 443 8.85 -4.44 7.93
C CYS A 443 7.67 -5.43 7.96
N ASN A 444 6.93 -5.45 9.09
CA ASN A 444 5.76 -6.31 9.33
C ASN A 444 4.48 -5.46 9.31
N LEU A 445 3.62 -5.66 8.30
CA LEU A 445 2.58 -4.69 7.94
C LEU A 445 1.14 -5.21 8.05
N ALA A 446 0.24 -4.33 8.50
CA ALA A 446 -1.20 -4.49 8.38
C ALA A 446 -1.90 -3.12 8.21
N SER A 447 -3.07 -3.11 7.58
CA SER A 447 -3.85 -1.88 7.36
C SER A 447 -5.25 -1.99 7.92
N ILE A 448 -5.68 -0.93 8.62
CA ILE A 448 -7.03 -0.81 9.19
C ILE A 448 -7.97 -0.18 8.15
N ALA A 449 -9.16 -0.77 7.98
CA ALA A 449 -10.17 -0.29 7.03
C ALA A 449 -11.05 0.79 7.67
N LEU A 450 -10.63 2.04 7.57
CA LEU A 450 -11.28 3.20 8.21
C LEU A 450 -12.80 3.34 7.92
N PRO A 451 -13.32 2.99 6.73
CA PRO A 451 -14.76 3.13 6.46
C PRO A 451 -15.66 2.29 7.38
N LYS A 452 -15.14 1.22 7.97
CA LYS A 452 -15.89 0.32 8.86
C LYS A 452 -16.25 0.96 10.21
N PHE A 453 -15.54 2.03 10.58
CA PHE A 453 -15.74 2.74 11.84
C PHE A 453 -16.75 3.88 11.70
N VAL A 454 -17.30 4.11 10.50
CA VAL A 454 -18.42 5.03 10.30
C VAL A 454 -19.73 4.30 10.60
N ILE A 455 -20.29 4.59 11.78
CA ILE A 455 -21.54 4.01 12.28
C ILE A 455 -22.54 5.15 12.48
N ASP A 456 -23.72 5.04 11.83
CA ASP A 456 -24.79 6.03 11.92
C ASP A 456 -24.32 7.50 11.68
N GLY A 457 -23.40 7.67 10.72
CA GLY A 457 -22.86 8.97 10.34
C GLY A 457 -21.83 9.57 11.32
N LYS A 458 -21.31 8.76 12.26
CA LYS A 458 -20.25 9.15 13.21
C LYS A 458 -19.07 8.18 13.15
N PHE A 459 -17.89 8.66 13.51
CA PHE A 459 -16.68 7.83 13.56
C PHE A 459 -16.48 7.24 14.97
N ASP A 460 -16.33 5.92 15.08
CA ASP A 460 -16.18 5.18 16.33
C ASP A 460 -14.69 4.96 16.67
N HIS A 461 -14.15 5.87 17.50
CA HIS A 461 -12.76 5.80 17.98
C HIS A 461 -12.53 4.65 18.99
N GLU A 462 -13.53 4.24 19.75
CA GLU A 462 -13.41 3.14 20.71
C GLU A 462 -13.25 1.79 20.00
N LYS A 463 -14.04 1.58 18.94
CA LYS A 463 -13.87 0.40 18.10
C LYS A 463 -12.54 0.43 17.35
N LEU A 464 -12.09 1.61 16.89
CA LEU A 464 -10.78 1.79 16.26
C LEU A 464 -9.65 1.39 17.23
N PHE A 465 -9.72 1.84 18.49
CA PHE A 465 -8.77 1.45 19.53
C PHE A 465 -8.69 -0.08 19.66
N LYS A 466 -9.82 -0.76 19.82
CA LYS A 466 -9.87 -2.23 19.98
C LYS A 466 -9.25 -2.97 18.79
N VAL A 467 -9.53 -2.51 17.57
CA VAL A 467 -8.97 -3.11 16.35
C VAL A 467 -7.47 -2.85 16.24
N ALA A 468 -7.00 -1.62 16.47
CA ALA A 468 -5.58 -1.29 16.44
C ALA A 468 -4.78 -2.07 17.50
N TYR A 469 -5.32 -2.18 18.72
CA TYR A 469 -4.75 -3.00 19.80
C TYR A 469 -4.56 -4.46 19.35
N ARG A 470 -5.57 -5.04 18.71
CA ARG A 470 -5.50 -6.41 18.18
C ARG A 470 -4.47 -6.55 17.07
N VAL A 471 -4.43 -5.60 16.13
CA VAL A 471 -3.47 -5.60 15.02
C VAL A 471 -2.03 -5.55 15.54
N THR A 472 -1.75 -4.75 16.57
CA THR A 472 -0.43 -4.72 17.23
C THR A 472 -0.02 -6.09 17.74
N LYS A 473 -0.90 -6.79 18.47
CA LYS A 473 -0.63 -8.15 18.96
C LYS A 473 -0.38 -9.15 17.83
N ASN A 474 -1.14 -9.04 16.73
CA ASN A 474 -0.93 -9.91 15.58
C ASN A 474 0.43 -9.67 14.93
N LEU A 475 0.82 -8.41 14.71
CA LEU A 475 2.10 -8.08 14.08
C LEU A 475 3.29 -8.45 14.95
N ASP A 476 3.20 -8.36 16.28
CA ASP A 476 4.24 -8.87 17.17
C ASP A 476 4.40 -10.40 17.05
N LYS A 477 3.30 -11.15 16.92
CA LYS A 477 3.36 -12.60 16.67
C LYS A 477 3.91 -12.95 15.29
N VAL A 478 3.67 -12.12 14.27
CA VAL A 478 4.26 -12.29 12.94
C VAL A 478 5.78 -12.28 13.03
N ILE A 479 6.41 -11.45 13.88
CA ILE A 479 7.87 -11.41 14.05
C ILE A 479 8.41 -12.79 14.44
N ASP A 480 7.76 -13.48 15.37
CA ASP A 480 8.23 -14.78 15.85
C ASP A 480 7.90 -15.92 14.88
N ALA A 481 6.76 -15.84 14.18
CA ALA A 481 6.30 -16.87 13.25
C ALA A 481 6.91 -16.74 11.84
N ASN A 482 7.62 -15.65 11.54
CA ASN A 482 8.17 -15.37 10.21
C ASN A 482 9.38 -16.25 9.87
N TYR A 483 9.46 -16.67 8.61
CA TYR A 483 10.69 -17.19 8.02
C TYR A 483 11.55 -16.06 7.45
N TYR A 484 12.79 -15.93 7.94
CA TYR A 484 13.72 -14.89 7.49
C TYR A 484 14.64 -15.41 6.38
N PRO A 485 14.71 -14.72 5.21
CA PRO A 485 15.54 -15.17 4.09
C PRO A 485 17.04 -15.05 4.34
N VAL A 486 17.44 -14.15 5.24
CA VAL A 486 18.84 -13.88 5.64
C VAL A 486 18.93 -13.74 7.16
N ALA A 487 20.08 -14.09 7.75
CA ALA A 487 20.24 -14.13 9.20
C ALA A 487 20.21 -12.73 9.83
N GLU A 488 20.75 -11.73 9.14
CA GLU A 488 20.78 -10.32 9.54
C GLU A 488 19.37 -9.74 9.67
N ALA A 489 18.41 -10.25 8.87
CA ALA A 489 17.01 -9.87 8.96
C ALA A 489 16.36 -10.39 10.24
N ARG A 490 16.68 -11.64 10.62
CA ARG A 490 16.23 -12.21 11.88
C ARG A 490 16.85 -11.48 13.06
N ASN A 491 18.15 -11.17 12.98
CA ASN A 491 18.88 -10.44 14.02
C ASN A 491 18.19 -9.10 14.34
N SER A 492 18.02 -8.25 13.33
CA SER A 492 17.39 -6.93 13.48
C SER A 492 15.95 -7.05 14.00
N ASN A 493 15.12 -7.91 13.39
CA ASN A 493 13.71 -7.97 13.76
C ASN A 493 13.49 -8.54 15.19
N MET A 494 14.33 -9.46 15.66
CA MET A 494 14.22 -9.97 17.03
C MET A 494 14.72 -8.97 18.08
N ARG A 495 15.74 -8.17 17.76
CA ARG A 495 16.36 -7.20 18.66
C ARG A 495 15.55 -5.91 18.84
N HIS A 496 14.84 -5.48 17.79
CA HIS A 496 14.11 -4.20 17.76
C HIS A 496 12.58 -4.39 17.72
N ARG A 497 12.12 -5.50 17.14
CA ARG A 497 10.71 -5.86 16.99
C ARG A 497 9.82 -4.76 16.37
N PRO A 498 10.22 -4.06 15.29
CA PRO A 498 9.39 -3.05 14.67
C PRO A 498 8.17 -3.64 13.96
N ILE A 499 7.07 -2.90 13.99
CA ILE A 499 5.86 -3.18 13.22
C ILE A 499 5.41 -1.92 12.48
N GLY A 500 4.57 -2.07 11.46
CA GLY A 500 4.00 -0.95 10.71
C GLY A 500 2.50 -1.11 10.53
N ILE A 501 1.74 -0.35 11.33
CA ILE A 501 0.29 -0.23 11.20
C ILE A 501 -0.01 0.95 10.28
N GLY A 502 -0.74 0.65 9.21
CA GLY A 502 -1.27 1.64 8.27
C GLY A 502 -2.79 1.69 8.27
N VAL A 503 -3.33 2.46 7.34
CA VAL A 503 -4.77 2.62 7.13
C VAL A 503 -5.11 2.41 5.66
N GLN A 504 -6.39 2.27 5.35
CA GLN A 504 -6.95 2.33 4.01
C GLN A 504 -8.36 2.93 4.04
N GLY A 505 -8.78 3.50 2.92
CA GLY A 505 -10.12 4.09 2.78
C GLY A 505 -10.34 5.38 3.56
N LEU A 506 -9.30 6.23 3.73
CA LEU A 506 -9.50 7.55 4.35
C LEU A 506 -10.47 8.41 3.54
N ALA A 507 -10.33 8.44 2.21
CA ALA A 507 -11.25 9.17 1.33
C ALA A 507 -12.68 8.63 1.40
N ASP A 508 -12.86 7.30 1.41
CA ASP A 508 -14.18 6.68 1.62
C ASP A 508 -14.79 7.14 2.96
N THR A 509 -13.98 7.20 4.02
CA THR A 509 -14.42 7.59 5.37
C THR A 509 -14.94 9.02 5.39
N PHE A 510 -14.19 9.97 4.81
CA PHE A 510 -14.63 11.36 4.69
C PHE A 510 -15.92 11.48 3.88
N ILE A 511 -16.03 10.75 2.76
CA ILE A 511 -17.23 10.75 1.93
C ILE A 511 -18.45 10.21 2.70
N LEU A 512 -18.30 9.12 3.44
CA LEU A 512 -19.36 8.53 4.25
C LEU A 512 -19.84 9.47 5.36
N LEU A 513 -18.94 10.28 5.92
CA LEU A 513 -19.23 11.32 6.91
C LEU A 513 -19.68 12.66 6.28
N ARG A 514 -19.77 12.72 4.94
CA ARG A 514 -20.11 13.93 4.17
C ARG A 514 -19.14 15.09 4.40
N GLN A 515 -17.87 14.78 4.66
CA GLN A 515 -16.79 15.75 4.84
C GLN A 515 -15.97 15.85 3.54
N ALA A 516 -15.86 17.05 2.98
CA ALA A 516 -14.94 17.27 1.86
C ALA A 516 -13.49 17.06 2.34
N PHE A 517 -12.60 16.54 1.48
CA PHE A 517 -11.22 16.24 1.87
C PHE A 517 -10.47 17.47 2.44
N GLU A 518 -10.78 18.66 1.92
CA GLU A 518 -10.16 19.93 2.32
C GLU A 518 -10.81 20.60 3.54
N SER A 519 -11.89 20.02 4.07
CA SER A 519 -12.67 20.58 5.17
C SER A 519 -11.90 20.56 6.49
N VAL A 520 -12.25 21.47 7.40
CA VAL A 520 -11.63 21.54 8.74
C VAL A 520 -11.96 20.28 9.53
N GLU A 521 -13.17 19.75 9.36
CA GLU A 521 -13.65 18.53 9.99
C GLU A 521 -12.83 17.31 9.54
N ALA A 522 -12.53 17.18 8.23
CA ALA A 522 -11.69 16.10 7.71
C ALA A 522 -10.24 16.19 8.24
N LYS A 523 -9.68 17.41 8.34
CA LYS A 523 -8.36 17.64 8.93
C LYS A 523 -8.30 17.24 10.40
N GLN A 524 -9.33 17.59 11.19
CA GLN A 524 -9.40 17.20 12.59
C GLN A 524 -9.58 15.69 12.74
N LEU A 525 -10.47 15.07 11.97
CA LEU A 525 -10.67 13.63 12.01
C LEU A 525 -9.40 12.86 11.62
N ASN A 526 -8.63 13.36 10.65
CA ASN A 526 -7.31 12.82 10.33
C ASN A 526 -6.40 12.78 11.57
N LYS A 527 -6.31 13.85 12.37
CA LYS A 527 -5.54 13.84 13.63
C LYS A 527 -6.06 12.78 14.59
N ASP A 528 -7.36 12.81 14.86
CA ASP A 528 -8.00 11.96 15.87
C ASP A 528 -7.87 10.47 15.55
N ILE A 529 -7.94 10.10 14.26
CA ILE A 529 -7.74 8.71 13.80
C ILE A 529 -6.33 8.23 14.13
N PHE A 530 -5.31 9.00 13.73
CA PHE A 530 -3.92 8.57 13.93
C PHE A 530 -3.48 8.66 15.39
N GLU A 531 -3.99 9.63 16.16
CA GLU A 531 -3.84 9.69 17.61
C GLU A 531 -4.38 8.42 18.27
N THR A 532 -5.58 7.97 17.88
CA THR A 532 -6.21 6.76 18.41
C THR A 532 -5.42 5.50 18.08
N ILE A 533 -4.95 5.35 16.84
CA ILE A 533 -4.18 4.17 16.43
C ILE A 533 -2.84 4.13 17.19
N TYR A 534 -2.16 5.27 17.35
CA TYR A 534 -0.90 5.33 18.08
C TYR A 534 -1.09 5.00 19.56
N TYR A 535 -2.11 5.55 20.20
CA TYR A 535 -2.44 5.27 21.60
C TYR A 535 -2.74 3.78 21.83
N ALA A 536 -3.57 3.19 20.97
CA ALA A 536 -3.91 1.77 21.03
C ALA A 536 -2.70 0.86 20.81
N ALA A 537 -1.84 1.20 19.85
CA ALA A 537 -0.65 0.42 19.53
C ALA A 537 0.39 0.48 20.66
N LEU A 538 0.61 1.65 21.27
CA LEU A 538 1.47 1.78 22.44
C LEU A 538 0.91 1.02 23.65
N THR A 539 -0.41 1.08 23.86
CA THR A 539 -1.07 0.34 24.95
C THR A 539 -0.89 -1.16 24.78
N ALA A 540 -1.15 -1.71 23.59
CA ALA A 540 -0.92 -3.12 23.28
C ALA A 540 0.55 -3.53 23.42
N SER A 541 1.47 -2.69 22.92
CA SER A 541 2.91 -2.95 22.99
C SER A 541 3.42 -2.93 24.45
N LYS A 542 2.90 -2.04 25.29
CA LYS A 542 3.16 -2.02 26.73
C LYS A 542 2.61 -3.26 27.42
N ASP A 543 1.39 -3.68 27.12
CA ASP A 543 0.81 -4.90 27.72
C ASP A 543 1.61 -6.15 27.32
N LEU A 544 2.03 -6.25 26.06
CA LEU A 544 2.93 -7.32 25.60
C LEU A 544 4.30 -7.30 26.31
N ALA A 545 4.78 -6.12 26.70
CA ALA A 545 6.03 -6.00 27.46
C ALA A 545 5.88 -6.45 28.91
N ILE A 546 4.70 -6.28 29.52
CA ILE A 546 4.40 -6.86 30.83
C ILE A 546 4.46 -8.39 30.76
N GLU A 547 3.90 -8.98 29.70
CA GLU A 547 3.88 -10.44 29.52
C GLU A 547 5.24 -11.02 29.13
N ASN A 548 5.97 -10.38 28.22
CA ASN A 548 7.12 -10.99 27.54
C ASN A 548 8.45 -10.21 27.73
N GLY A 549 8.43 -9.14 28.51
CA GLY A 549 9.51 -8.15 28.61
C GLY A 549 9.56 -7.18 27.42
N PRO A 550 10.21 -6.01 27.57
CA PRO A 550 10.44 -5.08 26.48
C PRO A 550 11.35 -5.68 25.40
N TYR A 551 11.40 -5.07 24.21
CA TYR A 551 12.40 -5.44 23.20
C TYR A 551 13.83 -5.18 23.69
N GLU A 552 14.80 -5.94 23.17
CA GLU A 552 16.18 -5.99 23.69
C GLU A 552 16.85 -4.61 23.73
N SER A 553 16.65 -3.80 22.69
CA SER A 553 17.25 -2.47 22.54
C SER A 553 16.41 -1.31 23.09
N TYR A 554 15.43 -1.60 23.96
CA TYR A 554 14.55 -0.59 24.55
C TYR A 554 15.30 0.43 25.40
N LYS A 555 16.27 -0.01 26.21
CA LYS A 555 16.99 0.87 27.13
C LYS A 555 17.78 1.93 26.35
N GLY A 556 17.51 3.20 26.66
CA GLY A 556 18.16 4.34 26.03
C GLY A 556 17.39 4.94 24.86
N SER A 557 16.38 4.23 24.34
CA SER A 557 15.43 4.78 23.36
C SER A 557 14.66 5.98 23.94
N PRO A 558 14.16 6.90 23.11
CA PRO A 558 13.27 7.97 23.54
C PRO A 558 12.06 7.50 24.36
N VAL A 559 11.36 6.44 23.94
CA VAL A 559 10.19 5.92 24.69
C VAL A 559 10.58 5.40 26.08
N SER A 560 11.81 4.90 26.26
CA SER A 560 12.32 4.54 27.60
C SER A 560 12.53 5.71 28.55
N LYS A 561 12.63 6.92 27.99
CA LYS A 561 12.67 8.18 28.74
C LYS A 561 11.28 8.82 28.84
N GLY A 562 10.26 8.13 28.33
CA GLY A 562 8.90 8.63 28.18
C GLY A 562 8.81 9.79 27.21
N ILE A 563 9.58 9.79 26.13
CA ILE A 563 9.43 10.72 24.99
C ILE A 563 8.72 9.95 23.89
N LEU A 564 7.49 10.36 23.57
CA LEU A 564 6.65 9.77 22.54
C LEU A 564 6.78 10.56 21.23
N GLN A 565 6.18 10.04 20.15
CA GLN A 565 6.37 10.62 18.82
C GLN A 565 5.97 12.08 18.75
N PHE A 566 4.80 12.46 19.26
CA PHE A 566 4.31 13.84 19.18
C PHE A 566 5.21 14.83 19.97
N ASP A 567 5.90 14.37 21.02
CA ASP A 567 6.87 15.20 21.75
C ASP A 567 8.04 15.58 20.84
N MET A 568 8.50 14.66 19.97
CA MET A 568 9.56 14.93 18.99
C MET A 568 9.12 15.88 17.87
N TRP A 569 7.81 16.10 17.72
CA TRP A 569 7.23 17.09 16.81
C TRP A 569 6.83 18.38 17.53
N ASN A 570 7.01 18.47 18.85
CA ASN A 570 6.51 19.55 19.70
C ASN A 570 4.99 19.77 19.56
N VAL A 571 4.23 18.67 19.41
CA VAL A 571 2.77 18.68 19.29
C VAL A 571 2.16 18.21 20.61
N LYS A 572 1.21 18.99 21.14
CA LYS A 572 0.38 18.56 22.27
C LYS A 572 -0.79 17.71 21.74
N PRO A 573 -0.97 16.46 22.19
CA PRO A 573 -2.09 15.63 21.78
C PRO A 573 -3.41 16.16 22.36
N SER A 574 -4.54 15.60 21.89
CA SER A 574 -5.85 15.93 22.45
C SER A 574 -6.06 15.31 23.84
N GLU A 575 -7.16 15.67 24.49
CA GLU A 575 -7.58 15.07 25.77
C GLU A 575 -8.40 13.78 25.57
N ARG A 576 -8.46 13.24 24.35
CA ARG A 576 -9.25 12.04 24.02
C ARG A 576 -8.74 10.79 24.75
N TRP A 577 -7.43 10.70 24.96
CA TRP A 577 -6.76 9.55 25.54
C TRP A 577 -5.84 10.00 26.69
N GLU A 578 -5.67 9.15 27.70
CA GLU A 578 -4.91 9.46 28.92
C GLU A 578 -3.40 9.28 28.71
N TRP A 579 -2.80 10.15 27.89
CA TRP A 579 -1.40 10.08 27.47
C TRP A 579 -0.39 10.05 28.62
N GLU A 580 -0.62 10.85 29.68
CA GLU A 580 0.30 10.89 30.82
C GLU A 580 0.26 9.60 31.66
N LEU A 581 -0.94 9.01 31.82
CA LEU A 581 -1.06 7.70 32.46
C LEU A 581 -0.32 6.62 31.65
N LEU A 582 -0.55 6.58 30.34
CA LEU A 582 0.14 5.63 29.46
C LEU A 582 1.66 5.85 29.47
N ARG A 583 2.12 7.11 29.49
CA ARG A 583 3.55 7.47 29.57
C ARG A 583 4.19 6.92 30.84
N ASP A 584 3.52 7.03 31.98
CA ASP A 584 4.00 6.50 33.26
C ASP A 584 4.02 4.96 33.27
N GLU A 585 3.00 4.32 32.70
CA GLU A 585 2.98 2.86 32.54
C GLU A 585 4.09 2.36 31.60
N ILE A 586 4.39 3.08 30.53
CA ILE A 586 5.49 2.77 29.61
C ILE A 586 6.84 2.90 30.31
N LYS A 587 7.06 3.96 31.10
CA LYS A 587 8.31 4.12 31.87
C LYS A 587 8.51 2.98 32.87
N LYS A 588 7.42 2.47 33.46
CA LYS A 588 7.44 1.38 34.43
C LYS A 588 7.69 0.01 33.79
N ASN A 589 6.98 -0.30 32.70
CA ASN A 589 6.90 -1.66 32.16
C ASN A 589 7.66 -1.84 30.83
N GLY A 590 7.98 -0.76 30.14
CA GLY A 590 8.51 -0.78 28.79
C GLY A 590 7.45 -1.02 27.70
N VAL A 591 7.92 -1.20 26.47
CA VAL A 591 7.10 -1.56 25.31
C VAL A 591 7.77 -2.71 24.56
N ARG A 592 6.97 -3.55 23.88
CA ARG A 592 7.44 -4.76 23.19
C ARG A 592 8.01 -4.48 21.80
N ASN A 593 7.62 -3.38 21.17
CA ASN A 593 7.97 -3.04 19.80
C ASN A 593 8.61 -1.65 19.74
N SER A 594 9.72 -1.50 19.01
CA SER A 594 10.43 -0.23 18.91
C SER A 594 9.70 0.84 18.09
N LEU A 595 8.91 0.42 17.10
CA LEU A 595 8.17 1.26 16.16
C LEU A 595 6.84 0.59 15.84
N LEU A 596 5.79 1.37 15.56
CA LEU A 596 4.41 0.92 15.53
C LEU A 596 3.64 1.30 14.27
N LEU A 597 3.75 2.53 13.78
CA LEU A 597 2.89 3.07 12.72
C LEU A 597 3.72 3.42 11.49
N ALA A 598 3.29 2.90 10.33
CA ALA A 598 3.90 3.19 9.04
C ALA A 598 2.85 3.04 7.92
N PRO A 599 2.07 4.10 7.61
CA PRO A 599 1.06 4.05 6.58
C PRO A 599 1.64 3.80 5.17
N MET A 600 1.50 2.56 4.71
CA MET A 600 2.01 2.05 3.43
C MET A 600 1.01 2.19 2.28
N PRO A 601 1.42 2.05 1.01
CA PRO A 601 0.50 1.95 -0.11
C PRO A 601 -0.28 0.63 -0.01
N THR A 602 -1.60 0.70 -0.12
CA THR A 602 -2.49 -0.46 0.03
C THR A 602 -3.09 -0.94 -1.30
N ALA A 603 -2.37 -0.76 -2.42
CA ALA A 603 -2.88 -0.98 -3.77
C ALA A 603 -3.68 -2.29 -3.96
N SER A 604 -3.13 -3.42 -3.50
CA SER A 604 -3.83 -4.71 -3.61
C SER A 604 -4.85 -4.95 -2.50
N THR A 605 -4.52 -4.62 -1.25
CA THR A 605 -5.35 -4.95 -0.08
C THR A 605 -6.58 -4.04 0.05
N ALA A 606 -6.47 -2.76 -0.33
CA ALA A 606 -7.61 -1.86 -0.44
C ALA A 606 -8.53 -2.27 -1.59
N GLN A 607 -7.98 -2.74 -2.71
CA GLN A 607 -8.80 -3.32 -3.77
C GLN A 607 -9.57 -4.56 -3.30
N ILE A 608 -8.96 -5.45 -2.51
CA ILE A 608 -9.64 -6.62 -1.95
C ILE A 608 -10.81 -6.20 -1.06
N LEU A 609 -10.62 -5.20 -0.18
CA LEU A 609 -11.67 -4.69 0.71
C LEU A 609 -12.60 -3.67 0.05
N GLY A 610 -12.38 -3.34 -1.23
CA GLY A 610 -13.18 -2.38 -1.99
C GLY A 610 -13.03 -0.92 -1.53
N ASN A 611 -11.92 -0.55 -0.89
CA ASN A 611 -11.62 0.79 -0.40
C ASN A 611 -10.67 1.55 -1.33
N ASN A 612 -10.61 2.88 -1.17
CA ASN A 612 -9.55 3.71 -1.76
C ASN A 612 -8.21 3.48 -1.06
N GLU A 613 -7.13 3.78 -1.77
CA GLU A 613 -5.78 3.52 -1.27
C GLU A 613 -5.42 4.40 -0.08
N CYS A 614 -4.95 3.76 0.99
CA CYS A 614 -4.31 4.36 2.15
C CYS A 614 -5.03 5.62 2.67
N PHE A 615 -4.29 6.73 2.74
CA PHE A 615 -4.76 8.08 3.10
C PHE A 615 -4.92 8.99 1.86
N GLU A 616 -4.93 8.44 0.65
CA GLU A 616 -5.00 9.23 -0.57
C GLU A 616 -6.44 9.71 -0.87
N PRO A 617 -6.61 10.89 -1.47
CA PRO A 617 -7.87 11.24 -2.14
C PRO A 617 -8.15 10.30 -3.32
N TYR A 618 -9.40 10.27 -3.79
CA TYR A 618 -9.70 9.62 -5.07
C TYR A 618 -8.96 10.33 -6.21
N THR A 619 -8.15 9.59 -6.96
CA THR A 619 -7.39 10.14 -8.10
C THR A 619 -8.30 10.44 -9.30
N SER A 620 -9.46 9.79 -9.39
CA SER A 620 -10.51 10.03 -10.37
C SER A 620 -11.83 9.47 -9.87
N ASN A 621 -12.97 10.08 -10.24
CA ASN A 621 -14.29 9.48 -10.01
C ASN A 621 -14.72 8.52 -11.11
N ILE A 622 -13.96 8.36 -12.18
CA ILE A 622 -14.17 7.34 -13.20
C ILE A 622 -12.83 6.73 -13.63
N TYR A 623 -12.72 5.42 -13.61
CA TYR A 623 -11.48 4.73 -13.92
C TYR A 623 -11.74 3.36 -14.55
N THR A 624 -10.78 2.91 -15.36
CA THR A 624 -10.85 1.60 -16.02
C THR A 624 -10.13 0.57 -15.18
N ARG A 625 -10.76 -0.57 -14.89
CA ARG A 625 -10.10 -1.74 -14.31
C ARG A 625 -9.98 -2.86 -15.33
N ARG A 626 -8.77 -3.41 -15.41
CA ARG A 626 -8.47 -4.58 -16.25
C ARG A 626 -8.56 -5.84 -15.41
N VAL A 627 -9.36 -6.79 -15.86
CA VAL A 627 -9.36 -8.19 -15.38
C VAL A 627 -9.10 -9.11 -16.57
N LEU A 628 -8.93 -10.40 -16.33
CA LEU A 628 -8.61 -11.36 -17.40
C LEU A 628 -9.65 -11.37 -18.53
N SER A 629 -10.91 -11.09 -18.22
CA SER A 629 -12.02 -11.07 -19.17
C SER A 629 -12.23 -9.73 -19.89
N GLY A 630 -11.46 -8.69 -19.57
CA GLY A 630 -11.52 -7.42 -20.28
C GLY A 630 -11.34 -6.18 -19.42
N GLU A 631 -11.69 -5.03 -20.01
CA GLU A 631 -11.64 -3.72 -19.37
C GLU A 631 -13.04 -3.28 -18.93
N PHE A 632 -13.15 -2.83 -17.68
CA PHE A 632 -14.41 -2.39 -17.07
C PHE A 632 -14.30 -0.94 -16.65
N ILE A 633 -15.24 -0.11 -17.10
CA ILE A 633 -15.37 1.27 -16.63
C ILE A 633 -16.07 1.23 -15.27
N ILE A 634 -15.45 1.86 -14.27
CA ILE A 634 -15.96 1.95 -12.90
C ILE A 634 -16.12 3.42 -12.55
N VAL A 635 -17.29 3.76 -12.02
CA VAL A 635 -17.54 5.07 -11.40
C VAL A 635 -17.32 4.92 -9.89
N ASN A 636 -16.83 5.96 -9.23
CA ASN A 636 -16.75 6.03 -7.78
C ASN A 636 -18.12 5.66 -7.19
N LYS A 637 -18.17 4.54 -6.46
CA LYS A 637 -19.40 3.93 -5.94
C LYS A 637 -20.21 4.90 -5.08
N HIS A 638 -19.54 5.80 -4.37
CA HIS A 638 -20.20 6.77 -3.49
C HIS A 638 -20.83 7.89 -4.31
N LEU A 639 -20.08 8.46 -5.27
CA LEU A 639 -20.61 9.46 -6.20
C LEU A 639 -21.81 8.91 -6.96
N LEU A 640 -21.69 7.71 -7.53
CA LEU A 640 -22.75 7.09 -8.29
C LEU A 640 -24.03 6.91 -7.45
N ARG A 641 -23.91 6.50 -6.19
CA ARG A 641 -25.06 6.41 -5.26
C ARG A 641 -25.71 7.76 -5.04
N ASP A 642 -24.93 8.82 -4.87
CA ASP A 642 -25.47 10.17 -4.68
C ASP A 642 -26.18 10.68 -5.96
N LEU A 643 -25.58 10.49 -7.13
CA LEU A 643 -26.18 10.90 -8.41
C LEU A 643 -27.49 10.14 -8.71
N VAL A 644 -27.53 8.84 -8.39
CA VAL A 644 -28.76 8.03 -8.51
C VAL A 644 -29.82 8.51 -7.51
N LYS A 645 -29.46 8.82 -6.26
CA LYS A 645 -30.40 9.35 -5.26
C LYS A 645 -30.96 10.72 -5.66
N LEU A 646 -30.15 11.54 -6.33
CA LEU A 646 -30.58 12.82 -6.89
C LEU A 646 -31.46 12.67 -8.13
N GLY A 647 -31.56 11.47 -8.72
CA GLY A 647 -32.34 11.21 -9.93
C GLY A 647 -31.74 11.80 -11.20
N ILE A 648 -30.45 12.17 -11.19
CA ILE A 648 -29.76 12.82 -12.32
C ILE A 648 -28.81 11.88 -13.08
N TRP A 649 -28.65 10.64 -12.64
CA TRP A 649 -27.78 9.67 -13.30
C TRP A 649 -28.42 9.08 -14.56
N ASP A 650 -27.88 9.44 -15.72
CA ASP A 650 -28.25 8.89 -17.02
C ASP A 650 -27.01 8.70 -17.93
N ASP A 651 -27.23 8.19 -19.15
CA ASP A 651 -26.15 7.99 -20.12
C ASP A 651 -25.47 9.30 -20.54
N ARG A 652 -26.19 10.42 -20.50
CA ARG A 652 -25.67 11.73 -20.86
C ARG A 652 -24.70 12.23 -19.80
N LEU A 653 -25.07 12.19 -18.52
CA LEU A 653 -24.22 12.56 -17.40
C LEU A 653 -23.00 11.64 -17.30
N LYS A 654 -23.15 10.34 -17.56
CA LYS A 654 -22.03 9.41 -17.69
C LYS A 654 -21.04 9.85 -18.77
N ASN A 655 -21.53 10.21 -19.96
CA ASN A 655 -20.67 10.64 -21.07
C ASN A 655 -19.96 11.98 -20.75
N LYS A 656 -20.64 12.91 -20.06
CA LYS A 656 -20.00 14.13 -19.52
C LYS A 656 -18.88 13.79 -18.53
N LEU A 657 -19.14 12.89 -17.58
CA LEU A 657 -18.13 12.44 -16.60
C LEU A 657 -16.92 11.80 -17.29
N MET A 658 -17.15 10.98 -18.32
CA MET A 658 -16.08 10.40 -19.16
C MET A 658 -15.30 11.48 -19.91
N ALA A 659 -15.99 12.46 -20.49
CA ALA A 659 -15.36 13.58 -21.20
C ALA A 659 -14.49 14.42 -20.25
N SER A 660 -14.94 14.64 -19.01
CA SER A 660 -14.23 15.37 -17.97
C SER A 660 -13.22 14.53 -17.18
N ASN A 661 -12.87 13.32 -17.63
CA ASN A 661 -11.90 12.43 -16.97
C ASN A 661 -12.20 12.16 -15.48
N GLY A 662 -13.49 12.08 -15.13
CA GLY A 662 -13.92 11.84 -13.75
C GLY A 662 -13.99 13.09 -12.87
N SER A 663 -13.67 14.28 -13.41
CA SER A 663 -14.02 15.53 -12.76
C SER A 663 -15.53 15.79 -12.87
N ILE A 664 -16.12 16.30 -11.80
CA ILE A 664 -17.52 16.77 -11.77
C ILE A 664 -17.64 18.28 -11.63
N GLN A 665 -16.53 19.01 -11.53
CA GLN A 665 -16.53 20.44 -11.14
C GLN A 665 -17.25 21.30 -12.19
N ASN A 666 -17.07 20.97 -13.48
CA ASN A 666 -17.62 21.73 -14.61
C ASN A 666 -18.98 21.19 -15.11
N ILE A 667 -19.61 20.27 -14.39
CA ILE A 667 -20.93 19.73 -14.78
C ILE A 667 -22.01 20.54 -14.07
N GLU A 668 -22.81 21.31 -14.82
CA GLU A 668 -23.80 22.25 -14.27
C GLU A 668 -24.93 21.57 -13.48
N GLU A 669 -25.40 20.39 -13.91
CA GLU A 669 -26.49 19.69 -13.23
C GLU A 669 -26.13 19.10 -11.85
N ILE A 670 -24.84 19.08 -11.47
CA ILE A 670 -24.39 18.55 -10.18
C ILE A 670 -24.33 19.67 -9.12
N PRO A 671 -24.98 19.50 -7.94
CA PRO A 671 -24.94 20.48 -6.86
C PRO A 671 -23.53 20.74 -6.28
N GLU A 672 -23.30 21.96 -5.81
CA GLU A 672 -21.99 22.41 -5.30
C GLU A 672 -21.50 21.62 -4.09
N ASN A 673 -22.38 21.16 -3.20
CA ASN A 673 -22.01 20.32 -2.07
C ASN A 673 -21.47 18.94 -2.51
N ILE A 674 -21.98 18.40 -3.64
CA ILE A 674 -21.48 17.15 -4.24
C ILE A 674 -20.14 17.42 -4.94
N LYS A 675 -20.02 18.53 -5.66
CA LYS A 675 -18.75 18.95 -6.30
C LYS A 675 -17.61 19.04 -5.29
N ASN A 676 -17.85 19.68 -4.14
CA ASN A 676 -16.86 19.79 -3.07
C ASN A 676 -16.51 18.46 -2.43
N LEU A 677 -17.48 17.55 -2.27
CA LEU A 677 -17.26 16.23 -1.66
C LEU A 677 -16.39 15.31 -2.52
N TYR A 678 -16.54 15.38 -3.84
CA TYR A 678 -15.88 14.48 -4.81
C TYR A 678 -14.81 15.15 -5.65
N LYS A 679 -14.15 16.19 -5.10
CA LYS A 679 -12.91 16.71 -5.69
C LYS A 679 -11.88 15.60 -5.83
N THR A 680 -11.26 15.52 -6.99
CA THR A 680 -10.20 14.54 -7.26
C THR A 680 -8.86 14.99 -6.68
N ALA A 681 -7.90 14.08 -6.58
CA ALA A 681 -6.54 14.40 -6.12
C ALA A 681 -5.85 15.53 -6.92
N TRP A 682 -6.28 15.76 -8.17
CA TRP A 682 -5.79 16.81 -9.06
C TRP A 682 -6.39 18.19 -8.76
N GLU A 683 -7.58 18.20 -8.14
CA GLU A 683 -8.37 19.39 -7.83
C GLU A 683 -8.17 19.84 -6.37
N ILE A 684 -7.65 18.95 -5.53
CA ILE A 684 -7.32 19.22 -4.13
C ILE A 684 -5.96 19.91 -4.05
N SER A 685 -5.87 20.94 -3.21
CA SER A 685 -4.61 21.63 -2.95
C SER A 685 -3.57 20.66 -2.34
N GLN A 686 -2.41 20.54 -2.98
CA GLN A 686 -1.34 19.69 -2.46
C GLN A 686 -0.81 20.17 -1.09
N LYS A 687 -0.95 21.46 -0.79
CA LYS A 687 -0.66 22.02 0.53
C LYS A 687 -1.53 21.36 1.62
N VAL A 688 -2.82 21.13 1.34
CA VAL A 688 -3.73 20.45 2.26
C VAL A 688 -3.27 19.02 2.53
N LEU A 689 -2.79 18.31 1.51
CA LEU A 689 -2.25 16.96 1.68
C LEU A 689 -0.99 16.96 2.56
N LEU A 690 -0.10 17.94 2.37
CA LEU A 690 1.10 18.13 3.18
C LEU A 690 0.76 18.51 4.63
N ASP A 691 -0.21 19.40 4.84
CA ASP A 691 -0.71 19.77 6.18
C ASP A 691 -1.24 18.53 6.92
N MET A 692 -2.14 17.77 6.28
CA MET A 692 -2.71 16.57 6.89
C MET A 692 -1.65 15.48 7.12
N ALA A 693 -0.63 15.40 6.27
CA ALA A 693 0.51 14.50 6.44
C ALA A 693 1.38 14.88 7.64
N ALA A 694 1.63 16.18 7.85
CA ALA A 694 2.36 16.68 9.02
C ALA A 694 1.55 16.47 10.30
N ASP A 695 0.26 16.78 10.26
CA ASP A 695 -0.69 16.60 11.35
C ASP A 695 -0.72 15.14 11.86
N ARG A 696 -0.83 14.17 10.95
CA ARG A 696 -0.76 12.74 11.33
C ARG A 696 0.67 12.28 11.64
N GLY A 697 1.68 12.94 11.08
CA GLY A 697 3.10 12.64 11.27
C GLY A 697 3.54 12.71 12.73
N ALA A 698 2.90 13.57 13.52
CA ALA A 698 3.09 13.66 14.97
C ALA A 698 2.73 12.37 15.73
N PHE A 699 1.93 11.49 15.14
CA PHE A 699 1.51 10.20 15.73
C PHE A 699 2.08 8.99 14.97
N ILE A 700 2.97 9.22 13.99
CA ILE A 700 3.61 8.17 13.18
C ILE A 700 5.10 8.12 13.51
N ASP A 701 5.53 7.08 14.21
CA ASP A 701 6.92 6.89 14.65
C ASP A 701 7.87 6.47 13.53
N GLN A 702 7.35 5.91 12.44
CA GLN A 702 8.09 5.71 11.18
C GLN A 702 7.87 6.87 10.19
N SER A 703 7.35 6.63 8.99
CA SER A 703 6.93 7.64 8.01
C SER A 703 5.66 7.18 7.28
N GLN A 704 5.36 7.75 6.12
CA GLN A 704 4.15 7.51 5.33
C GLN A 704 4.43 7.69 3.84
N SER A 705 3.86 6.84 2.98
CA SER A 705 4.08 6.86 1.53
C SER A 705 3.30 7.97 0.83
N LEU A 706 3.78 9.21 0.90
CA LEU A 706 3.05 10.38 0.44
C LEU A 706 3.21 10.65 -1.06
N ASN A 707 2.24 10.26 -1.89
CA ASN A 707 2.20 10.68 -3.29
C ASN A 707 1.77 12.15 -3.43
N ILE A 708 2.35 12.83 -4.42
CA ILE A 708 1.98 14.20 -4.81
C ILE A 708 1.39 14.19 -6.22
N PHE A 709 0.29 14.91 -6.41
CA PHE A 709 -0.46 14.99 -7.65
C PHE A 709 -0.36 16.41 -8.19
N MET A 710 0.21 16.58 -9.38
CA MET A 710 0.44 17.92 -9.92
C MET A 710 0.09 17.99 -11.41
N GLU A 711 -0.91 18.80 -11.72
CA GLU A 711 -1.20 19.22 -13.09
C GLU A 711 -0.23 20.33 -13.52
N ASN A 712 0.27 20.22 -14.75
CA ASN A 712 1.24 21.17 -15.32
C ASN A 712 2.41 21.42 -14.36
N ALA A 713 3.04 20.31 -13.95
CA ALA A 713 4.19 20.34 -13.06
C ALA A 713 5.30 21.21 -13.67
N ASN A 714 5.83 22.12 -12.86
CA ASN A 714 6.93 23.00 -13.24
C ASN A 714 7.84 23.23 -12.04
N PHE A 715 9.03 23.79 -12.28
CA PHE A 715 10.04 23.95 -11.23
C PHE A 715 9.56 24.81 -10.07
N ALA A 716 8.81 25.88 -10.32
CA ALA A 716 8.33 26.77 -9.27
C ALA A 716 7.33 26.06 -8.32
N LYS A 717 6.35 25.35 -8.88
CA LYS A 717 5.36 24.60 -8.09
C LYS A 717 5.99 23.44 -7.31
N LEU A 718 6.90 22.69 -7.93
CA LEU A 718 7.59 21.60 -7.24
C LEU A 718 8.52 22.13 -6.16
N THR A 719 9.22 23.23 -6.41
CA THR A 719 10.08 23.87 -5.41
C THR A 719 9.26 24.29 -4.19
N SER A 720 8.17 25.05 -4.38
CA SER A 720 7.35 25.49 -3.25
C SER A 720 6.75 24.33 -2.47
N MET A 721 6.32 23.27 -3.17
CA MET A 721 5.77 22.05 -2.56
C MET A 721 6.81 21.32 -1.70
N HIS A 722 8.01 21.05 -2.24
CA HIS A 722 9.07 20.35 -1.49
C HIS A 722 9.55 21.16 -0.29
N PHE A 723 9.78 22.46 -0.47
CA PHE A 723 10.18 23.33 0.64
C PHE A 723 9.09 23.44 1.71
N TYR A 724 7.81 23.40 1.33
CA TYR A 724 6.72 23.36 2.29
C TYR A 724 6.73 22.06 3.10
N GLY A 725 6.84 20.90 2.45
CA GLY A 725 6.91 19.61 3.11
C GLY A 725 8.11 19.48 4.06
N TRP A 726 9.27 19.96 3.63
CA TRP A 726 10.48 20.03 4.46
C TRP A 726 10.27 20.91 5.70
N LYS A 727 9.80 22.15 5.52
CA LYS A 727 9.57 23.09 6.64
C LYS A 727 8.47 22.65 7.58
N ALA A 728 7.49 21.88 7.10
CA ALA A 728 6.48 21.23 7.93
C ALA A 728 7.06 20.05 8.75
N GLY A 729 8.32 19.69 8.54
CA GLY A 729 9.02 18.63 9.24
C GLY A 729 8.65 17.24 8.72
N LEU A 730 8.15 17.06 7.50
CA LEU A 730 7.88 15.70 7.02
C LEU A 730 9.17 14.85 7.03
N LYS A 731 9.02 13.54 7.22
CA LYS A 731 10.12 12.57 7.06
C LYS A 731 10.24 12.14 5.60
N THR A 732 9.10 11.83 4.97
CA THR A 732 8.96 11.62 3.54
C THR A 732 8.22 12.81 2.94
N GLY A 733 8.92 13.63 2.17
CA GLY A 733 8.33 14.76 1.46
C GLY A 733 7.55 14.34 0.22
N MET A 734 8.03 13.29 -0.47
CA MET A 734 7.38 12.76 -1.66
C MET A 734 7.78 11.31 -1.91
N TYR A 735 6.78 10.44 -2.08
CA TYR A 735 6.92 9.12 -2.66
C TYR A 735 6.97 9.25 -4.19
N TYR A 736 5.85 9.15 -4.92
CA TYR A 736 5.82 9.50 -6.35
C TYR A 736 5.32 10.90 -6.59
N LEU A 737 5.93 11.56 -7.58
CA LEU A 737 5.26 12.63 -8.32
C LEU A 737 4.36 12.00 -9.40
N ARG A 738 3.06 12.29 -9.33
CA ARG A 738 2.07 11.95 -10.35
C ARG A 738 1.77 13.21 -11.16
N THR A 739 2.05 13.18 -12.46
CA THR A 739 1.79 14.31 -13.35
C THR A 739 0.68 13.99 -14.35
N LYS A 740 -0.03 15.04 -14.77
CA LYS A 740 -0.94 15.03 -15.93
C LYS A 740 -0.65 16.27 -16.80
N SER A 741 -0.71 16.10 -18.11
CA SER A 741 -0.67 17.22 -19.07
C SER A 741 -2.03 17.93 -19.10
N ALA A 742 -2.04 19.25 -19.30
CA ALA A 742 -3.29 20.04 -19.44
C ALA A 742 -4.19 19.59 -20.60
N THR A 743 -3.58 19.07 -21.67
CA THR A 743 -4.27 18.62 -22.87
C THR A 743 -4.19 17.11 -22.97
N ASP A 744 -5.34 16.44 -22.89
CA ASP A 744 -5.46 15.04 -23.24
C ASP A 744 -5.49 14.86 -24.77
N ALA A 745 -5.04 13.70 -25.25
CA ALA A 745 -5.32 13.28 -26.61
C ALA A 745 -6.84 13.21 -26.85
N ILE A 746 -7.29 13.68 -28.01
CA ILE A 746 -8.71 13.65 -28.41
C ILE A 746 -9.23 12.20 -28.27
N LYS A 747 -10.27 12.02 -27.46
CA LYS A 747 -10.89 10.70 -27.24
C LYS A 747 -11.75 10.35 -28.46
N PHE A 748 -11.33 9.32 -29.21
CA PHE A 748 -12.01 8.85 -30.42
C PHE A 748 -13.34 8.11 -30.15
N THR A 749 -13.76 7.94 -28.90
CA THR A 749 -14.88 7.05 -28.51
C THR A 749 -16.17 7.77 -28.11
N LEU A 750 -16.24 9.10 -28.16
CA LEU A 750 -17.43 9.85 -27.75
C LEU A 750 -18.10 10.48 -28.98
N ASP A 751 -19.36 10.14 -29.23
CA ASP A 751 -20.21 10.82 -30.22
C ASP A 751 -20.35 12.29 -29.82
N LYS A 752 -19.80 13.18 -30.65
CA LYS A 752 -19.77 14.64 -30.40
C LYS A 752 -21.19 15.24 -30.32
N GLU A 753 -22.18 14.62 -30.95
CA GLU A 753 -23.56 15.09 -30.97
C GLU A 753 -24.27 14.97 -29.61
N VAL A 754 -23.90 13.99 -28.77
CA VAL A 754 -24.52 13.76 -27.44
C VAL A 754 -24.08 14.81 -26.41
N ILE A 755 -22.95 15.48 -26.66
CA ILE A 755 -22.37 16.47 -25.74
C ILE A 755 -23.02 17.85 -25.93
N SER A 756 -23.63 18.16 -27.09
CA SER A 756 -24.00 19.52 -27.48
C SER A 756 -25.49 19.92 -27.35
N GLU A 757 -26.42 19.05 -26.97
CA GLU A 757 -27.83 19.46 -26.89
C GLU A 757 -28.20 20.14 -25.56
N PRO A 758 -28.75 21.37 -25.54
CA PRO A 758 -29.20 22.01 -24.31
C PRO A 758 -30.44 21.31 -23.72
N VAL A 759 -30.53 21.28 -22.39
CA VAL A 759 -31.70 20.75 -21.66
C VAL A 759 -32.95 21.56 -22.02
N ALA A 760 -33.95 20.92 -22.64
CA ALA A 760 -35.26 21.53 -22.81
C ALA A 760 -35.89 21.72 -21.42
N LYS A 761 -36.03 22.99 -20.98
CA LYS A 761 -36.81 23.34 -19.79
C LYS A 761 -38.27 22.95 -20.04
N SER A 762 -38.79 21.94 -19.35
CA SER A 762 -40.22 21.68 -19.30
C SER A 762 -40.93 22.81 -18.55
N LYS A 763 -41.52 23.74 -19.30
CA LYS A 763 -42.56 24.63 -18.80
C LYS A 763 -43.89 23.89 -18.94
N GLU A 764 -44.36 23.26 -17.86
CA GLU A 764 -45.79 23.08 -17.64
C GLU A 764 -46.06 22.59 -16.22
N GLN A 765 -46.62 23.49 -15.40
CA GLN A 765 -47.64 23.27 -14.36
C GLN A 765 -47.58 24.37 -13.29
N VAL A 766 -48.03 25.58 -13.63
CA VAL A 766 -48.69 26.49 -12.68
C VAL A 766 -49.68 27.35 -13.46
N LYS A 767 -50.97 27.01 -13.38
CA LYS A 767 -52.14 27.91 -13.43
C LYS A 767 -53.40 27.06 -13.62
N VAL A 768 -54.13 26.77 -12.55
CA VAL A 768 -55.55 27.16 -12.36
C VAL A 768 -55.87 27.03 -10.86
N ALA A 769 -55.91 28.17 -10.17
CA ALA A 769 -56.70 28.36 -8.96
C ALA A 769 -57.19 29.81 -8.96
N LYS A 770 -58.38 30.02 -9.53
CA LYS A 770 -59.23 31.19 -9.32
C LYS A 770 -60.69 30.72 -9.35
N LYS A 771 -61.14 30.15 -8.24
CA LYS A 771 -62.35 30.51 -7.50
C LYS A 771 -62.42 29.69 -6.23
#